data_AF-A0A166J0Y6-F1
#
_entry.id   AF-A0A166J0Y6-F1
#
_cell.length_a   1.000
_cell.length_b   1.000
_cell.length_c   1.000
_cell.angle_alpha   90.00
_cell.angle_beta   90.00
_cell.angle_gamma   90.00
#
_symmetry.space_group_name_H-M   'P 1'
#
loop_
_entity.id
_entity.type
_entity.pdbx_description
1 polymer ?
#
loop_
_entity_poly.entity_id
_entity_poly.type
_entity_poly.pdbx_seq_one_letter_code
_entity_poly.pdbx_strand_id
1 'polypeptide(L)'
;MLKKNARYLNGTRSDERGVFVEPTESFVITDDLHVIPNIPASTIAILESSGFTDFGVLKEKTFEIGYTEMLDLLKYSILSKTPLTNMFLRKNNRIMNNVVPTYNCQIKTDGINSFKNMTVKVLVQKSSKKILLAHCTEDFIDFLFSFLGVPLGRVISMLSKNNEPALCVQNIHQSASELEVGEFLKSQEKKDMLLCPQLSMLYLFSKQLFKDDKFPKLYGSPSTLKEYYYLSSYDDSSSREMILANPTGEKGFLKGTEKFMVTDDLVVTPFTTMSCIKYVQSCGVPPNDSEEQVISIGAKEDLKNKILANAIKAFNPLRLRVGGSLEDQTVYKVGLVTKCPHFKNNMNVRRFGMSNGCITMERWDQLNHFFNETGAKVTFGLNALRGKKLENKNSTLWVGNWNKLNAQEFMKYTISKGYKIDSYELGNELSASGVFARVNAGQYGKDMIILSNLVKKLYANFSDQPKILGPGGFYDKEWFNEFLRVSGPGIVDGLTHHIYNLGAGDDPKLINNVQDPFFLDEIAQTFKDISDSIKQYGPWTGAWVGESGGAYHSGGKNVSNTFADGFWYLDQLGMASTFDHKVYCRQVLIGGNYGLLNTTTFAPNPDYYGALLWHRLMGPRVLQVSHDGSPYLRSYAHCSKDSERGDITVLLINMSNSTTFTVNTMNDLNLFPSEHTERLPLREEYHLTPEGGNIQSQVVLLNDTPLKLTKTMEIPNLNPALVLPLDPIKVAPDSFVFAVLRGFGAPACSSS
;
A
#
# COMPACT_ATOMS: atom_id res chain seq x y z
N MET A 1 -19.11 14.46 45.07
CA MET A 1 -19.09 15.86 45.52
C MET A 1 -18.09 16.63 44.67
N LEU A 2 -18.51 17.70 44.00
CA LEU A 2 -17.59 18.69 43.44
C LEU A 2 -16.99 19.51 44.58
N LYS A 3 -15.66 19.60 44.69
CA LYS A 3 -14.96 20.79 45.22
C LYS A 3 -13.43 20.74 45.08
N LYS A 4 -12.92 21.84 44.54
CA LYS A 4 -11.62 22.50 44.79
C LYS A 4 -10.36 22.05 44.03
N ASN A 5 -9.88 23.03 43.24
CA ASN A 5 -8.48 23.43 43.08
C ASN A 5 -7.63 22.78 41.97
N ALA A 6 -8.09 22.87 40.72
CA ALA A 6 -7.13 23.01 39.62
C ALA A 6 -6.47 24.41 39.71
N ARG A 7 -5.19 24.47 40.09
CA ARG A 7 -4.37 25.67 39.83
C ARG A 7 -3.86 25.57 38.39
N TYR A 8 -4.52 26.27 37.47
CA TYR A 8 -3.87 26.64 36.23
C TYR A 8 -2.75 27.64 36.52
N LEU A 9 -1.70 27.57 35.70
CA LEU A 9 -0.54 28.46 35.58
C LEU A 9 -0.43 29.58 36.63
N ASN A 10 0.64 29.55 37.42
CA ASN A 10 0.96 30.53 38.46
C ASN A 10 1.39 31.88 37.84
N GLY A 11 0.46 32.58 37.19
CA GLY A 11 0.57 33.99 36.87
C GLY A 11 0.54 34.79 38.16
N THR A 12 1.70 35.19 38.65
CA THR A 12 1.81 36.11 39.79
C THR A 12 1.23 37.47 39.41
N ARG A 13 0.13 37.85 40.09
CA ARG A 13 -0.58 39.14 39.99
C ARG A 13 -1.23 39.46 38.63
N SER A 14 -2.57 39.46 38.65
CA SER A 14 -3.43 40.43 37.94
C SER A 14 -2.99 40.87 36.54
N ASP A 15 -2.83 39.92 35.62
CA ASP A 15 -2.68 40.24 34.20
C ASP A 15 -4.04 40.15 33.50
N GLU A 16 -4.67 41.30 33.29
CA GLU A 16 -5.85 41.50 32.44
C GLU A 16 -5.48 41.38 30.94
N ARG A 17 -4.61 40.42 30.59
CA ARG A 17 -3.93 40.32 29.30
C ARG A 17 -4.37 39.06 28.54
N GLY A 18 -4.89 39.26 27.32
CA GLY A 18 -5.49 38.21 26.50
C GLY A 18 -4.59 37.01 26.19
N VAL A 19 -5.19 35.86 25.87
CA VAL A 19 -4.47 34.58 25.67
C VAL A 19 -3.68 34.56 24.36
N PHE A 20 -4.31 34.92 23.24
CA PHE A 20 -3.76 34.78 21.89
C PHE A 20 -3.25 36.09 21.27
N VAL A 21 -3.92 37.20 21.55
CA VAL A 21 -3.63 38.55 21.03
C VAL A 21 -3.09 39.47 22.13
N GLU A 22 -2.38 40.52 21.75
CA GLU A 22 -1.93 41.56 22.69
C GLU A 22 -3.11 42.41 23.24
N PRO A 23 -3.04 42.92 24.49
CA PRO A 23 -4.22 43.44 25.21
C PRO A 23 -4.74 44.79 24.73
N THR A 24 -3.94 45.55 23.97
CA THR A 24 -4.25 46.91 23.52
C THR A 24 -4.91 46.96 22.15
N GLU A 25 -4.95 45.84 21.44
CA GLU A 25 -5.37 45.81 20.05
C GLU A 25 -6.89 45.68 19.90
N SER A 26 -7.45 46.52 19.03
CA SER A 26 -8.86 46.42 18.62
C SER A 26 -8.96 45.85 17.21
N PHE A 27 -10.06 45.16 16.93
CA PHE A 27 -10.28 44.45 15.67
C PHE A 27 -11.65 44.80 15.10
N VAL A 28 -11.73 44.89 13.78
CA VAL A 28 -13.00 44.92 13.05
C VAL A 28 -13.38 43.48 12.71
N ILE A 29 -14.63 43.11 12.97
CA ILE A 29 -15.16 41.77 12.68
C ILE A 29 -16.39 41.94 11.79
N THR A 30 -16.37 41.32 10.61
CA THR A 30 -17.49 41.32 9.66
C THR A 30 -18.57 40.32 10.10
N ASP A 31 -19.78 40.43 9.53
CA ASP A 31 -20.90 39.53 9.89
C ASP A 31 -20.59 38.05 9.62
N ASP A 32 -19.72 37.75 8.65
CA ASP A 32 -19.23 36.42 8.34
C ASP A 32 -17.97 36.00 9.15
N LEU A 33 -17.62 36.74 10.21
CA LEU A 33 -16.54 36.46 11.17
C LEU A 33 -15.11 36.49 10.62
N HIS A 34 -14.86 37.26 9.56
CA HIS A 34 -13.49 37.64 9.20
C HIS A 34 -13.00 38.72 10.18
N VAL A 35 -11.78 38.56 10.70
CA VAL A 35 -11.22 39.37 11.80
C VAL A 35 -10.01 40.15 11.28
N ILE A 36 -10.10 41.47 11.30
CA ILE A 36 -9.11 42.37 10.67
C ILE A 36 -8.60 43.37 11.72
N PRO A 37 -7.30 43.73 11.75
CA PRO A 37 -6.79 44.81 12.60
C PRO A 37 -7.55 46.13 12.39
N ASN A 38 -7.94 46.80 13.48
CA ASN A 38 -8.67 48.07 13.44
C ASN A 38 -7.77 49.27 13.14
N ILE A 39 -7.26 49.32 11.91
CA ILE A 39 -6.64 50.52 11.35
C ILE A 39 -7.67 51.29 10.49
N PRO A 40 -7.68 52.64 10.50
CA PRO A 40 -8.72 53.44 9.82
C PRO A 40 -8.91 53.09 8.33
N ALA A 41 -7.83 52.73 7.64
CA ALA A 41 -7.88 52.31 6.24
C ALA A 41 -8.67 51.00 6.03
N SER A 42 -8.51 50.01 6.91
CA SER A 42 -9.24 48.74 6.85
C SER A 42 -10.74 48.96 7.04
N THR A 43 -11.13 49.78 8.01
CA THR A 43 -12.55 50.07 8.28
C THR A 43 -13.24 50.73 7.08
N ILE A 44 -12.55 51.65 6.39
CA ILE A 44 -13.08 52.27 5.16
C ILE A 44 -13.18 51.23 4.04
N ALA A 45 -12.14 50.42 3.80
CA ALA A 45 -12.13 49.39 2.76
C ALA A 45 -13.22 48.32 2.95
N ILE A 46 -13.57 47.97 4.20
CA ILE A 46 -14.68 47.05 4.52
C ILE A 46 -16.02 47.66 4.14
N LEU A 47 -16.23 48.95 4.41
CA LEU A 47 -17.48 49.64 4.07
C LEU A 47 -17.65 49.79 2.55
N GLU A 48 -16.58 50.12 1.83
CA GLU A 48 -16.56 50.18 0.36
C GLU A 48 -16.81 48.79 -0.26
N SER A 49 -16.13 47.74 0.21
CA SER A 49 -16.31 46.37 -0.31
C SER A 49 -17.69 45.77 0.03
N SER A 50 -18.32 46.25 1.11
CA SER A 50 -19.72 45.96 1.46
C SER A 50 -20.74 46.75 0.62
N GLY A 51 -20.29 47.63 -0.29
CA GLY A 51 -21.14 48.38 -1.23
C GLY A 51 -21.73 49.68 -0.69
N PHE A 52 -21.26 50.20 0.44
CA PHE A 52 -21.71 51.49 0.98
C PHE A 52 -20.94 52.65 0.36
N THR A 53 -21.65 53.55 -0.31
CA THR A 53 -21.09 54.77 -0.94
C THR A 53 -21.46 56.07 -0.21
N ASP A 54 -22.38 56.00 0.76
CA ASP A 54 -22.72 57.07 1.70
C ASP A 54 -22.62 56.50 3.12
N PHE A 55 -21.80 57.14 3.97
CA PHE A 55 -21.61 56.72 5.36
C PHE A 55 -22.63 57.35 6.33
N GLY A 56 -23.40 58.35 5.89
CA GLY A 56 -24.43 59.01 6.71
C GLY A 56 -25.61 58.13 7.10
N VAL A 57 -25.78 56.98 6.44
CA VAL A 57 -26.82 55.97 6.76
C VAL A 57 -26.39 54.94 7.81
N LEU A 58 -25.12 54.95 8.24
CA LEU A 58 -24.61 54.00 9.22
C LEU A 58 -25.08 54.36 10.63
N LYS A 59 -25.50 53.35 11.40
CA LYS A 59 -25.89 53.51 12.81
C LYS A 59 -25.03 52.64 13.71
N GLU A 60 -24.19 53.30 14.52
CA GLU A 60 -23.46 52.65 15.60
C GLU A 60 -24.43 52.07 16.65
N LYS A 61 -24.10 50.89 17.16
CA LYS A 61 -24.80 50.22 18.26
C LYS A 61 -23.80 49.46 19.12
N THR A 62 -23.79 49.76 20.41
CA THR A 62 -23.07 48.97 21.42
C THR A 62 -23.94 47.80 21.87
N PHE A 63 -23.34 46.62 22.01
CA PHE A 63 -24.00 45.42 22.54
C PHE A 63 -23.19 44.85 23.70
N GLU A 64 -23.84 44.51 24.80
CA GLU A 64 -23.22 43.73 25.88
C GLU A 64 -23.24 42.24 25.51
N ILE A 65 -22.09 41.56 25.64
CA ILE A 65 -21.92 40.15 25.27
C ILE A 65 -21.84 39.31 26.55
N GLY A 66 -22.92 38.59 26.85
CA GLY A 66 -22.99 37.63 27.94
C GLY A 66 -22.62 36.21 27.51
N TYR A 67 -22.69 35.28 28.47
CA TYR A 67 -22.45 33.84 28.23
C TYR A 67 -23.38 33.25 27.17
N THR A 68 -24.65 33.68 27.14
CA THR A 68 -25.64 33.22 26.15
C THR A 68 -25.28 33.68 24.75
N GLU A 69 -24.91 34.96 24.59
CA GLU A 69 -24.44 35.54 23.33
C GLU A 69 -23.19 34.83 22.80
N MET A 70 -22.24 34.46 23.67
CA MET A 70 -21.06 33.68 23.28
C MET A 70 -21.41 32.27 22.77
N LEU A 71 -22.38 31.58 23.39
CA LEU A 71 -22.86 30.28 22.92
C LEU A 71 -23.63 30.38 21.60
N ASP A 72 -24.47 31.40 21.45
CA ASP A 72 -25.18 31.66 20.19
C ASP A 72 -24.19 32.02 19.07
N LEU A 73 -23.13 32.79 19.35
CA LEU A 73 -22.06 33.07 18.38
C LEU A 73 -21.34 31.80 17.92
N LEU A 74 -20.95 30.92 18.86
CA LEU A 74 -20.33 29.63 18.53
C LEU A 74 -21.26 28.74 17.70
N LYS A 75 -22.55 28.72 18.03
CA LYS A 75 -23.57 27.98 17.29
C LYS A 75 -23.76 28.53 15.88
N TYR A 76 -23.90 29.86 15.73
CA TYR A 76 -24.15 30.47 14.43
C TYR A 76 -22.90 30.54 13.54
N SER A 77 -21.67 30.50 14.08
CA SER A 77 -20.44 30.44 13.27
C SER A 77 -20.30 29.16 12.43
N ILE A 78 -21.00 28.10 12.85
CA ILE A 78 -21.07 26.79 12.16
C ILE A 78 -22.35 26.67 11.32
N LEU A 79 -23.44 27.36 11.70
CA LEU A 79 -24.79 27.16 11.11
C LEU A 79 -25.31 28.32 10.25
N SER A 80 -24.65 29.48 10.23
CA SER A 80 -25.08 30.67 9.48
C SER A 80 -23.95 31.26 8.64
N LYS A 81 -24.35 32.03 7.62
CA LYS A 81 -23.46 32.95 6.87
C LYS A 81 -23.46 34.38 7.41
N THR A 82 -24.36 34.68 8.37
CA THR A 82 -24.50 36.01 9.01
C THR A 82 -24.63 35.89 10.54
N PRO A 83 -23.68 35.23 11.23
CA PRO A 83 -23.76 34.98 12.67
C PRO A 83 -23.92 36.20 13.58
N LEU A 84 -23.30 37.36 13.29
CA LEU A 84 -23.48 38.55 14.13
C LEU A 84 -24.90 39.10 14.01
N THR A 85 -25.44 39.20 12.79
CA THR A 85 -26.85 39.55 12.55
C THR A 85 -27.81 38.55 13.20
N ASN A 86 -27.50 37.25 13.13
CA ASN A 86 -28.31 36.22 13.76
C ASN A 86 -28.35 36.34 15.29
N MET A 87 -27.18 36.59 15.91
CA MET A 87 -27.01 36.69 17.36
C MET A 87 -27.60 37.98 17.93
N PHE A 88 -27.31 39.14 17.33
CA PHE A 88 -27.69 40.45 17.87
C PHE A 88 -29.05 40.97 17.38
N LEU A 89 -29.46 40.66 16.14
CA LEU A 89 -30.61 41.31 15.50
C LEU A 89 -31.82 40.38 15.26
N ARG A 90 -31.65 39.05 15.32
CA ARG A 90 -32.71 38.06 14.98
C ARG A 90 -33.16 37.14 16.13
N LYS A 91 -32.90 37.50 17.39
CA LYS A 91 -33.13 36.68 18.61
C LYS A 91 -34.48 35.93 18.73
N ASN A 92 -35.54 36.34 18.03
CA ASN A 92 -36.88 35.72 18.14
C ASN A 92 -37.30 34.78 16.98
N ASN A 93 -36.57 34.71 15.86
CA ASN A 93 -36.94 33.80 14.76
C ASN A 93 -36.34 32.40 14.98
N ARG A 94 -37.00 31.59 15.82
CA ARG A 94 -36.62 30.19 16.12
C ARG A 94 -36.65 29.24 14.92
N ILE A 95 -37.23 29.65 13.79
CA ILE A 95 -37.22 28.89 12.54
C ILE A 95 -35.97 29.26 11.77
N MET A 96 -34.84 28.60 12.07
CA MET A 96 -33.88 28.34 11.01
C MET A 96 -34.55 27.32 10.08
N ASN A 97 -34.92 27.77 8.87
CA ASN A 97 -35.18 26.82 7.80
C ASN A 97 -33.91 26.00 7.65
N ASN A 98 -34.00 24.67 7.77
CA ASN A 98 -32.87 23.74 7.73
C ASN A 98 -32.29 23.64 6.30
N VAL A 99 -31.77 24.75 5.79
CA VAL A 99 -30.85 24.78 4.67
C VAL A 99 -29.52 24.28 5.20
N VAL A 100 -29.42 22.96 5.39
CA VAL A 100 -28.14 22.27 5.48
C VAL A 100 -27.42 22.58 4.17
N PRO A 101 -26.34 23.39 4.16
CA PRO A 101 -25.73 23.77 2.90
C PRO A 101 -25.07 22.52 2.31
N THR A 102 -25.38 22.23 1.05
CA THR A 102 -24.90 21.04 0.35
C THR A 102 -23.45 21.23 -0.06
N TYR A 103 -22.53 20.96 0.88
CA TYR A 103 -21.09 21.11 0.68
C TYR A 103 -20.48 19.91 -0.06
N ASN A 104 -20.00 20.11 -1.30
CA ASN A 104 -19.16 19.15 -2.02
C ASN A 104 -17.69 19.28 -1.60
N CYS A 105 -17.37 18.92 -0.36
CA CYS A 105 -15.97 18.94 0.11
C CYS A 105 -15.20 17.68 -0.31
N GLN A 106 -14.03 17.85 -0.93
CA GLN A 106 -13.07 16.77 -1.16
C GLN A 106 -11.96 16.86 -0.09
N ILE A 107 -11.87 15.85 0.77
CA ILE A 107 -10.86 15.79 1.84
C ILE A 107 -9.53 15.32 1.23
N LYS A 108 -8.42 15.99 1.57
CA LYS A 108 -7.08 15.48 1.23
C LYS A 108 -6.78 14.20 1.99
N THR A 109 -6.36 13.16 1.27
CA THR A 109 -6.06 11.82 1.82
C THR A 109 -4.59 11.64 2.25
N ASP A 110 -3.81 12.72 2.24
CA ASP A 110 -2.41 12.74 2.69
C ASP A 110 -2.35 12.42 4.20
N GLY A 111 -2.06 11.15 4.54
CA GLY A 111 -1.99 10.66 5.93
C GLY A 111 -2.85 9.43 6.27
N ILE A 112 -3.74 8.97 5.38
CA ILE A 112 -4.63 7.81 5.65
C ILE A 112 -3.89 6.45 5.59
N ASN A 113 -2.57 6.46 5.36
CA ASN A 113 -1.67 5.30 5.16
C ASN A 113 -1.48 4.37 6.39
N SER A 114 -2.35 4.44 7.42
CA SER A 114 -2.33 3.51 8.57
C SER A 114 -3.71 2.94 8.96
N PHE A 115 -4.74 3.19 8.13
CA PHE A 115 -6.12 2.78 8.44
C PHE A 115 -6.33 1.28 8.21
N LYS A 116 -6.45 0.50 9.29
CA LYS A 116 -6.79 -0.93 9.21
C LYS A 116 -8.24 -1.09 8.74
N ASN A 117 -8.45 -1.95 7.75
CA ASN A 117 -9.77 -2.24 7.20
C ASN A 117 -10.74 -2.74 8.28
N MET A 118 -11.98 -2.22 8.26
CA MET A 118 -13.09 -2.63 9.12
C MET A 118 -14.24 -3.16 8.26
N THR A 119 -14.91 -4.21 8.71
CA THR A 119 -16.12 -4.73 8.07
C THR A 119 -17.35 -4.28 8.82
N VAL A 120 -18.13 -3.39 8.21
CA VAL A 120 -19.43 -2.95 8.72
C VAL A 120 -20.52 -3.77 8.05
N LYS A 121 -21.43 -4.29 8.86
CA LYS A 121 -22.59 -5.04 8.41
C LYS A 121 -23.75 -4.05 8.37
N VAL A 122 -24.59 -4.06 7.33
CA VAL A 122 -25.69 -3.07 7.15
C VAL A 122 -26.99 -3.71 6.71
N LEU A 123 -28.10 -3.10 7.11
CA LEU A 123 -29.44 -3.39 6.59
C LEU A 123 -29.83 -2.31 5.58
N VAL A 124 -30.12 -2.71 4.35
CA VAL A 124 -30.44 -1.83 3.22
C VAL A 124 -31.88 -2.06 2.78
N GLN A 125 -32.60 -0.98 2.49
CA GLN A 125 -33.92 -1.07 1.85
C GLN A 125 -33.75 -1.37 0.36
N LYS A 126 -34.39 -2.43 -0.16
CA LYS A 126 -34.19 -2.90 -1.53
C LYS A 126 -34.72 -1.91 -2.57
N SER A 127 -35.89 -1.32 -2.31
CA SER A 127 -36.58 -0.37 -3.18
C SER A 127 -35.84 0.96 -3.35
N SER A 128 -35.40 1.58 -2.25
CA SER A 128 -34.77 2.91 -2.24
C SER A 128 -33.24 2.89 -2.30
N LYS A 129 -32.62 1.73 -2.01
CA LYS A 129 -31.18 1.56 -1.75
C LYS A 129 -30.63 2.40 -0.59
N LYS A 130 -31.50 2.92 0.28
CA LYS A 130 -31.11 3.59 1.51
C LYS A 130 -30.58 2.58 2.55
N ILE A 131 -29.46 2.89 3.21
CA ILE A 131 -29.05 2.20 4.44
C ILE A 131 -30.01 2.61 5.55
N LEU A 132 -30.59 1.63 6.24
CA LEU A 132 -31.49 1.86 7.37
C LEU A 132 -30.70 1.91 8.68
N LEU A 133 -29.82 0.93 8.88
CA LEU A 133 -28.94 0.84 10.04
C LEU A 133 -27.70 0.02 9.71
N ALA A 134 -26.62 0.29 10.44
CA ALA A 134 -25.43 -0.53 10.50
C ALA A 134 -25.41 -1.34 11.81
N HIS A 135 -24.91 -2.57 11.74
CA HIS A 135 -24.71 -3.46 12.88
C HIS A 135 -23.21 -3.78 12.98
N CYS A 136 -22.62 -3.28 14.07
CA CYS A 136 -21.21 -2.96 14.16
C CYS A 136 -20.54 -3.62 15.37
N THR A 137 -19.23 -3.84 15.27
CA THR A 137 -18.35 -4.15 16.41
C THR A 137 -17.83 -2.86 17.05
N GLU A 138 -17.19 -3.00 18.21
CA GLU A 138 -16.49 -1.96 18.95
C GLU A 138 -15.60 -1.09 18.03
N ASP A 139 -14.86 -1.71 17.12
CA ASP A 139 -13.93 -1.05 16.18
C ASP A 139 -14.55 0.14 15.43
N PHE A 140 -15.74 -0.05 14.88
CA PHE A 140 -16.41 0.98 14.07
C PHE A 140 -17.05 2.05 14.95
N ILE A 141 -17.44 1.72 16.17
CA ILE A 141 -17.97 2.70 17.11
C ILE A 141 -16.83 3.53 17.72
N ASP A 142 -15.69 2.91 18.04
CA ASP A 142 -14.48 3.63 18.43
C ASP A 142 -14.03 4.58 17.31
N PHE A 143 -14.14 4.16 16.04
CA PHE A 143 -13.98 5.02 14.87
C PHE A 143 -14.96 6.20 14.84
N LEU A 144 -16.26 6.01 15.07
CA LEU A 144 -17.23 7.12 15.13
C LEU A 144 -16.96 8.06 16.32
N PHE A 145 -16.67 7.51 17.50
CA PHE A 145 -16.38 8.29 18.70
C PHE A 145 -15.05 9.05 18.59
N SER A 146 -14.12 8.61 17.74
CA SER A 146 -12.89 9.35 17.42
C SER A 146 -13.16 10.77 16.91
N PHE A 147 -14.29 10.98 16.21
CA PHE A 147 -14.64 12.29 15.66
C PHE A 147 -14.85 13.35 16.76
N LEU A 148 -15.30 12.93 17.94
CA LEU A 148 -15.48 13.80 19.11
C LEU A 148 -14.15 14.25 19.74
N GLY A 149 -13.06 13.52 19.47
CA GLY A 149 -11.70 13.85 19.92
C GLY A 149 -10.94 14.80 18.99
N VAL A 150 -11.48 15.11 17.79
CA VAL A 150 -10.81 15.98 16.81
C VAL A 150 -11.10 17.44 17.12
N PRO A 151 -10.09 18.30 17.38
CA PRO A 151 -10.31 19.71 17.63
C PRO A 151 -10.91 20.41 16.40
N LEU A 152 -11.88 21.31 16.61
CA LEU A 152 -12.59 22.01 15.53
C LEU A 152 -11.64 22.74 14.55
N GLY A 153 -10.58 23.38 15.05
CA GLY A 153 -9.55 24.01 14.22
C GLY A 153 -8.82 23.04 13.27
N ARG A 154 -8.60 21.78 13.71
CA ARG A 154 -8.00 20.74 12.87
C ARG A 154 -8.97 20.32 11.76
N VAL A 155 -10.25 20.13 12.08
CA VAL A 155 -11.31 19.85 11.08
C VAL A 155 -11.35 20.96 10.03
N ILE A 156 -11.38 22.22 10.46
CA ILE A 156 -11.41 23.39 9.58
C ILE A 156 -10.20 23.42 8.63
N SER A 157 -8.99 23.18 9.14
CA SER A 157 -7.74 23.17 8.35
C SER A 157 -7.72 22.14 7.21
N MET A 158 -8.57 21.11 7.28
CA MET A 158 -8.69 20.06 6.27
C MET A 158 -9.74 20.38 5.20
N LEU A 159 -10.76 21.19 5.54
CA LEU A 159 -11.88 21.52 4.65
C LEU A 159 -11.59 22.74 3.75
N SER A 160 -10.59 23.57 4.09
CA SER A 160 -10.40 24.93 3.54
C SER A 160 -9.60 25.04 2.23
N LYS A 161 -9.41 23.97 1.44
CA LYS A 161 -8.51 23.98 0.26
C LYS A 161 -9.17 23.98 -1.12
N ASN A 162 -10.50 24.09 -1.20
CA ASN A 162 -11.24 24.23 -2.46
C ASN A 162 -12.10 25.50 -2.42
N ASN A 163 -12.25 26.18 -3.57
CA ASN A 163 -12.94 27.48 -3.73
C ASN A 163 -14.48 27.39 -3.63
N GLU A 164 -14.99 26.77 -2.58
CA GLU A 164 -16.42 26.56 -2.29
C GLU A 164 -16.86 27.41 -1.08
N PRO A 165 -18.17 27.66 -0.86
CA PRO A 165 -18.64 28.62 0.13
C PRO A 165 -18.17 28.28 1.56
N ALA A 166 -17.37 29.18 2.15
CA ALA A 166 -16.84 29.00 3.50
C ALA A 166 -17.94 28.99 4.58
N LEU A 167 -17.73 28.17 5.61
CA LEU A 167 -18.34 28.37 6.93
C LEU A 167 -17.74 29.63 7.56
N CYS A 168 -18.50 30.42 8.33
CA CYS A 168 -17.91 31.61 8.99
C CYS A 168 -16.75 31.25 9.94
N VAL A 169 -16.74 30.05 10.50
CA VAL A 169 -15.61 29.54 11.29
C VAL A 169 -14.32 29.29 10.46
N GLN A 170 -14.41 29.10 9.14
CA GLN A 170 -13.25 29.10 8.24
C GLN A 170 -12.66 30.50 8.08
N ASN A 171 -13.48 31.55 8.03
CA ASN A 171 -12.99 32.94 8.00
C ASN A 171 -12.19 33.28 9.27
N ILE A 172 -12.62 32.80 10.44
CA ILE A 172 -11.86 32.95 11.70
C ILE A 172 -10.49 32.25 11.60
N HIS A 173 -10.44 31.02 11.06
CA HIS A 173 -9.19 30.26 10.87
C HIS A 173 -8.25 30.94 9.87
N GLN A 174 -8.79 31.44 8.75
CA GLN A 174 -8.03 32.23 7.77
C GLN A 174 -7.48 33.51 8.39
N SER A 175 -8.30 34.27 9.12
CA SER A 175 -7.88 35.49 9.82
C SER A 175 -6.71 35.21 10.78
N ALA A 176 -6.82 34.14 11.58
CA ALA A 176 -5.75 33.70 12.47
C ALA A 176 -4.47 33.25 11.72
N SER A 177 -4.57 32.90 10.43
CA SER A 177 -3.43 32.55 9.58
C SER A 177 -2.75 33.78 8.99
N GLU A 178 -3.51 34.84 8.74
CA GLU A 178 -3.05 36.09 8.12
C GLU A 178 -2.44 37.06 9.15
N LEU A 179 -2.95 37.10 10.39
CA LEU A 179 -2.43 37.98 11.45
C LEU A 179 -0.93 37.75 11.75
N GLU A 180 -0.16 38.83 11.84
CA GLU A 180 1.29 38.78 12.09
C GLU A 180 1.65 38.46 13.55
N VAL A 181 2.74 37.72 13.74
CA VAL A 181 3.27 37.32 15.05
C VAL A 181 4.25 38.38 15.55
N GLY A 182 4.05 38.81 16.80
CA GLY A 182 4.82 39.90 17.42
C GLY A 182 4.13 41.27 17.32
N GLU A 183 3.28 41.47 16.31
CA GLU A 183 2.40 42.65 16.20
C GLU A 183 1.01 42.35 16.79
N PHE A 184 0.29 41.35 16.26
CA PHE A 184 -1.07 41.01 16.71
C PHE A 184 -1.15 39.71 17.52
N LEU A 185 -0.36 38.70 17.15
CA LEU A 185 -0.34 37.38 17.81
C LEU A 185 0.90 37.22 18.71
N LYS A 186 0.68 36.75 19.94
CA LYS A 186 1.71 36.71 21.00
C LYS A 186 2.91 35.79 20.73
N SER A 187 2.76 34.74 19.93
CA SER A 187 3.86 33.85 19.52
C SER A 187 3.46 32.94 18.35
N GLN A 188 4.45 32.43 17.62
CA GLN A 188 4.22 31.44 16.55
C GLN A 188 3.62 30.15 17.11
N GLU A 189 4.06 29.69 18.28
CA GLU A 189 3.49 28.53 18.99
C GLU A 189 1.97 28.69 19.20
N LYS A 190 1.51 29.86 19.64
CA LYS A 190 0.08 30.15 19.81
C LYS A 190 -0.68 30.22 18.49
N LYS A 191 -0.03 30.70 17.42
CA LYS A 191 -0.58 30.69 16.05
C LYS A 191 -0.75 29.25 15.57
N ASP A 192 0.26 28.40 15.76
CA ASP A 192 0.23 26.98 15.39
C ASP A 192 -0.84 26.20 16.17
N MET A 193 -1.03 26.50 17.47
CA MET A 193 -2.12 25.94 18.29
C MET A 193 -3.53 26.26 17.75
N LEU A 194 -3.73 27.44 17.15
CA LEU A 194 -5.00 27.84 16.54
C LEU A 194 -5.21 27.18 15.16
N LEU A 195 -4.15 27.17 14.34
CA LEU A 195 -4.24 26.73 12.95
C LEU A 195 -4.18 25.21 12.77
N CYS A 196 -3.43 24.52 13.62
CA CYS A 196 -3.20 23.08 13.57
C CYS A 196 -3.16 22.45 14.99
N PRO A 197 -4.23 22.54 15.79
CA PRO A 197 -4.29 21.96 17.12
C PRO A 197 -4.02 20.45 17.11
N GLN A 198 -3.14 20.00 18.00
CA GLN A 198 -2.77 18.58 18.15
C GLN A 198 -3.90 17.76 18.77
N LEU A 199 -3.96 16.47 18.41
CA LEU A 199 -4.86 15.51 19.04
C LEU A 199 -4.38 15.18 20.46
N SER A 200 -5.29 15.20 21.43
CA SER A 200 -4.97 14.82 22.81
C SER A 200 -4.66 13.32 22.89
N MET A 201 -3.57 12.98 23.59
CA MET A 201 -3.05 11.62 23.72
C MET A 201 -4.06 10.63 24.34
N LEU A 202 -5.07 11.14 25.06
CA LEU A 202 -6.12 10.34 25.70
C LEU A 202 -7.18 9.80 24.72
N TYR A 203 -7.17 10.21 23.45
CA TYR A 203 -8.13 9.76 22.43
C TYR A 203 -7.50 8.80 21.39
N LEU A 204 -6.30 8.29 21.66
CA LEU A 204 -5.52 7.48 20.71
C LEU A 204 -5.88 5.99 20.72
N PHE A 205 -6.40 5.47 19.60
CA PHE A 205 -6.59 4.04 19.36
C PHE A 205 -6.15 3.61 17.95
N SER A 206 -5.92 2.31 17.78
CA SER A 206 -5.18 1.78 16.63
C SER A 206 -5.88 1.92 15.26
N LYS A 207 -7.19 2.20 15.22
CA LYS A 207 -8.06 2.27 14.03
C LYS A 207 -8.62 3.68 13.74
N GLN A 208 -8.10 4.71 14.39
CA GLN A 208 -8.49 6.09 14.13
C GLN A 208 -8.00 6.59 12.75
N LEU A 209 -8.69 7.59 12.20
CA LEU A 209 -8.37 8.17 10.89
C LEU A 209 -7.05 8.97 10.88
N PHE A 210 -6.59 9.41 12.06
CA PHE A 210 -5.52 10.40 12.21
C PHE A 210 -4.36 9.88 13.06
N LYS A 211 -3.18 9.68 12.49
CA LYS A 211 -1.93 9.44 13.23
C LYS A 211 -0.83 10.31 12.65
N ASP A 212 -0.80 11.58 13.05
CA ASP A 212 0.33 12.47 12.76
C ASP A 212 1.37 12.34 13.86
N ASP A 213 2.52 11.77 13.51
CA ASP A 213 3.63 11.52 14.42
C ASP A 213 4.40 12.81 14.75
N LYS A 214 4.10 13.41 15.92
CA LYS A 214 5.01 14.27 16.72
C LYS A 214 4.32 14.70 18.03
N PHE A 215 4.41 13.86 19.06
CA PHE A 215 4.01 14.25 20.41
C PHE A 215 5.16 14.98 21.12
N PRO A 216 4.88 16.07 21.88
CA PRO A 216 5.86 16.61 22.81
C PRO A 216 6.22 15.55 23.86
N LYS A 217 7.52 15.32 24.06
CA LYS A 217 7.99 14.46 25.16
C LYS A 217 7.65 15.15 26.49
N LEU A 218 7.00 14.43 27.39
CA LEU A 218 6.69 14.93 28.74
C LEU A 218 7.79 14.49 29.71
N TYR A 219 8.34 15.45 30.43
CA TYR A 219 9.38 15.26 31.44
C TYR A 219 8.81 15.62 32.82
N GLY A 220 9.18 14.84 33.85
CA GLY A 220 8.68 15.09 35.21
C GLY A 220 9.61 14.54 36.30
N SER A 221 9.52 15.14 37.48
CA SER A 221 10.28 14.73 38.67
C SER A 221 9.47 13.74 39.52
N PRO A 222 10.06 12.64 40.05
CA PRO A 222 9.32 11.61 40.79
C PRO A 222 8.65 12.07 42.10
N SER A 223 9.02 13.23 42.63
CA SER A 223 8.61 13.69 43.98
C SER A 223 7.22 14.36 44.06
N THR A 224 6.59 14.69 42.93
CA THR A 224 5.31 15.44 42.90
C THR A 224 4.13 14.66 42.31
N LEU A 225 3.96 13.39 42.71
CA LEU A 225 2.81 12.56 42.32
C LEU A 225 1.55 12.77 43.19
N LYS A 226 1.13 14.04 43.34
CA LYS A 226 -0.24 14.42 43.77
C LYS A 226 -0.73 15.67 43.02
N GLU A 227 -1.61 15.44 42.06
CA GLU A 227 -2.62 16.36 41.50
C GLU A 227 -2.21 17.62 40.69
N TYR A 228 -0.96 17.79 40.25
CA TYR A 228 -0.60 18.94 39.38
C TYR A 228 0.18 18.57 38.12
N TYR A 229 -0.35 19.01 36.97
CA TYR A 229 0.36 19.02 35.68
C TYR A 229 1.06 20.38 35.50
N TYR A 230 2.37 20.37 35.27
CA TYR A 230 3.12 21.52 34.77
C TYR A 230 3.80 21.14 33.45
N LEU A 231 3.70 22.01 32.45
CA LEU A 231 4.57 22.00 31.29
C LEU A 231 5.86 22.75 31.68
N SER A 232 6.98 22.04 31.81
CA SER A 232 8.30 22.65 32.02
C SER A 232 9.18 22.47 30.79
N SER A 233 9.58 23.57 30.17
CA SER A 233 10.44 23.61 28.98
C SER A 233 11.94 23.66 29.31
N TYR A 234 12.37 22.99 30.40
CA TYR A 234 13.76 23.00 30.85
C TYR A 234 14.32 21.58 30.95
N ASP A 235 15.43 21.37 30.25
CA ASP A 235 16.21 20.14 30.22
C ASP A 235 17.09 20.08 31.48
N ASP A 236 16.59 19.44 32.53
CA ASP A 236 17.38 19.14 33.73
C ASP A 236 17.78 17.65 33.78
N SER A 237 19.06 17.44 34.06
CA SER A 237 19.78 16.18 34.22
C SER A 237 19.18 15.17 35.21
N SER A 238 18.21 15.57 36.04
CA SER A 238 17.50 14.70 36.99
C SER A 238 16.16 14.17 36.47
N SER A 239 15.66 14.69 35.34
CA SER A 239 14.34 14.35 34.80
C SER A 239 14.33 13.03 34.04
N ARG A 240 13.23 12.26 34.15
CA ARG A 240 13.00 11.05 33.34
C ARG A 240 11.88 11.30 32.34
N GLU A 241 12.03 10.74 31.15
CA GLU A 241 10.98 10.72 30.12
C GLU A 241 9.77 9.96 30.65
N MET A 242 8.63 10.65 30.77
CA MET A 242 7.38 10.06 31.25
C MET A 242 6.54 9.59 30.07
N ILE A 243 6.57 8.28 29.83
CA ILE A 243 5.58 7.64 28.97
C ILE A 243 4.24 7.67 29.70
N LEU A 244 3.31 8.52 29.23
CA LEU A 244 1.91 8.40 29.58
C LEU A 244 1.42 7.03 29.09
N ALA A 245 1.22 6.11 30.03
CA ALA A 245 0.61 4.83 29.72
C ALA A 245 -0.77 5.07 29.10
N ASN A 246 -0.99 4.61 27.86
CA ASN A 246 -2.30 4.67 27.24
C ASN A 246 -3.31 3.95 28.17
N PRO A 247 -4.31 4.63 28.75
CA PRO A 247 -5.14 4.07 29.82
C PRO A 247 -5.89 2.78 29.44
N THR A 248 -6.05 2.51 28.14
CA THR A 248 -6.82 1.39 27.61
C THR A 248 -5.98 0.21 27.10
N GLY A 249 -4.66 0.38 26.90
CA GLY A 249 -3.75 -0.68 26.43
C GLY A 249 -4.19 -1.39 25.14
N GLU A 250 -3.96 -0.76 23.98
CA GLU A 250 -4.38 -1.20 22.62
C GLU A 250 -5.91 -1.32 22.37
N LYS A 251 -6.73 -1.38 23.41
CA LYS A 251 -8.20 -1.43 23.32
C LYS A 251 -8.76 -0.01 23.10
N GLY A 252 -9.89 0.10 22.40
CA GLY A 252 -10.55 1.38 22.15
C GLY A 252 -11.32 1.91 23.37
N PHE A 253 -12.29 2.79 23.13
CA PHE A 253 -13.14 3.38 24.17
C PHE A 253 -14.13 2.34 24.76
N LEU A 254 -14.41 1.27 24.02
CA LEU A 254 -15.41 0.26 24.37
C LEU A 254 -14.83 -1.05 24.89
N LYS A 255 -15.64 -1.79 25.65
CA LYS A 255 -15.35 -3.17 26.07
C LYS A 255 -15.67 -4.11 24.90
N GLY A 256 -14.63 -4.75 24.34
CA GLY A 256 -14.69 -5.55 23.11
C GLY A 256 -15.44 -6.89 23.19
N THR A 257 -16.71 -6.84 23.55
CA THR A 257 -17.64 -8.00 23.56
C THR A 257 -19.07 -7.64 23.13
N GLU A 258 -19.40 -6.35 22.99
CA GLU A 258 -20.75 -5.90 22.64
C GLU A 258 -20.87 -5.54 21.15
N LYS A 259 -22.06 -5.77 20.58
CA LYS A 259 -22.42 -5.31 19.23
C LYS A 259 -23.29 -4.07 19.35
N PHE A 260 -23.21 -3.20 18.35
CA PHE A 260 -23.91 -1.92 18.34
C PHE A 260 -24.76 -1.77 17.09
N MET A 261 -25.89 -1.07 17.24
CA MET A 261 -26.71 -0.56 16.15
C MET A 261 -26.36 0.91 15.96
N VAL A 262 -26.07 1.31 14.72
CA VAL A 262 -25.87 2.70 14.31
C VAL A 262 -26.92 3.04 13.27
N THR A 263 -27.68 4.10 13.49
CA THR A 263 -28.72 4.58 12.59
C THR A 263 -28.16 5.58 11.57
N ASP A 264 -28.96 6.01 10.59
CA ASP A 264 -28.52 6.94 9.54
C ASP A 264 -28.26 8.37 10.03
N ASP A 265 -28.82 8.75 11.19
CA ASP A 265 -28.50 9.94 11.97
C ASP A 265 -27.33 9.73 12.97
N LEU A 266 -26.56 8.65 12.82
CA LEU A 266 -25.40 8.27 13.62
C LEU A 266 -25.66 8.02 15.11
N VAL A 267 -26.91 7.77 15.52
CA VAL A 267 -27.22 7.39 16.90
C VAL A 267 -26.73 5.96 17.16
N VAL A 268 -25.77 5.85 18.10
CA VAL A 268 -25.20 4.56 18.52
C VAL A 268 -26.00 4.00 19.71
N THR A 269 -26.43 2.75 19.61
CA THR A 269 -27.11 2.03 20.70
C THR A 269 -26.62 0.58 20.81
N PRO A 270 -26.71 -0.06 22.00
CA PRO A 270 -26.44 -1.49 22.14
C PRO A 270 -27.38 -2.33 21.24
N PHE A 271 -26.82 -3.28 20.49
CA PHE A 271 -27.59 -4.09 19.56
C PHE A 271 -28.42 -5.15 20.27
N THR A 272 -29.72 -5.16 20.00
CA THR A 272 -30.59 -6.32 20.25
C THR A 272 -31.48 -6.56 19.05
N THR A 273 -31.87 -7.82 18.80
CA THR A 273 -32.83 -8.15 17.73
C THR A 273 -34.13 -7.37 17.88
N MET A 274 -34.59 -7.14 19.12
CA MET A 274 -35.82 -6.41 19.42
C MET A 274 -35.70 -4.90 19.16
N SER A 275 -34.56 -4.26 19.46
CA SER A 275 -34.32 -2.85 19.12
C SER A 275 -34.22 -2.65 17.60
N CYS A 276 -33.55 -3.56 16.89
CA CYS A 276 -33.48 -3.56 15.43
C CYS A 276 -34.88 -3.65 14.78
N ILE A 277 -35.71 -4.61 15.20
CA ILE A 277 -37.08 -4.77 14.69
C ILE A 277 -37.93 -3.51 14.96
N LYS A 278 -37.88 -2.96 16.17
CA LYS A 278 -38.61 -1.72 16.51
C LYS A 278 -38.18 -0.52 15.67
N TYR A 279 -36.88 -0.37 15.43
CA TYR A 279 -36.37 0.72 14.59
C TYR A 279 -36.81 0.55 13.12
N VAL A 280 -36.67 -0.63 12.53
CA VAL A 280 -37.11 -0.89 11.15
C VAL A 280 -38.62 -0.69 10.97
N GLN A 281 -39.43 -1.07 11.97
CA GLN A 281 -40.87 -0.77 12.02
C GLN A 281 -41.13 0.75 12.07
N SER A 282 -40.36 1.51 12.86
CA SER A 282 -40.48 2.97 12.93
C SER A 282 -40.09 3.68 11.62
N CYS A 283 -39.20 3.09 10.82
CA CYS A 283 -38.88 3.56 9.46
C CYS A 283 -39.99 3.29 8.44
N GLY A 284 -41.06 2.57 8.79
CA GLY A 284 -42.15 2.22 7.88
C GLY A 284 -41.78 1.21 6.78
N VAL A 285 -40.66 0.49 6.93
CA VAL A 285 -40.15 -0.42 5.89
C VAL A 285 -40.78 -1.82 6.01
N PRO A 286 -41.39 -2.36 4.94
CA PRO A 286 -41.91 -3.73 4.94
C PRO A 286 -40.78 -4.76 5.15
N PRO A 287 -40.96 -5.83 5.95
CA PRO A 287 -39.90 -6.81 6.23
C PRO A 287 -39.24 -7.39 4.97
N ASN A 288 -40.04 -7.66 3.93
CA ASN A 288 -39.57 -8.22 2.66
C ASN A 288 -38.74 -7.24 1.81
N ASP A 289 -38.83 -5.93 2.07
CA ASP A 289 -38.08 -4.86 1.38
C ASP A 289 -36.71 -4.59 2.03
N SER A 290 -36.22 -5.46 2.92
CA SER A 290 -34.91 -5.33 3.55
C SER A 290 -33.92 -6.43 3.10
N GLU A 291 -32.64 -6.07 2.93
CA GLU A 291 -31.51 -6.99 2.69
C GLU A 291 -30.30 -6.65 3.56
N GLU A 292 -29.62 -7.67 4.06
CA GLU A 292 -28.32 -7.51 4.71
C GLU A 292 -27.21 -7.39 3.66
N GLN A 293 -26.33 -6.41 3.81
CA GLN A 293 -25.10 -6.28 3.02
C GLN A 293 -23.88 -6.14 3.96
N VAL A 294 -22.70 -6.49 3.46
CA VAL A 294 -21.43 -6.29 4.18
C VAL A 294 -20.61 -5.27 3.41
N ILE A 295 -20.21 -4.20 4.07
CA ILE A 295 -19.39 -3.12 3.56
C ILE A 295 -18.01 -3.21 4.21
N SER A 296 -16.96 -3.34 3.41
CA SER A 296 -15.58 -3.17 3.87
C SER A 296 -15.19 -1.70 3.76
N ILE A 297 -14.86 -1.08 4.88
CA ILE A 297 -14.36 0.30 4.97
C ILE A 297 -12.85 0.21 5.17
N GLY A 298 -12.09 0.76 4.23
CA GLY A 298 -10.64 0.60 4.18
C GLY A 298 -10.01 1.47 3.11
N ALA A 299 -8.68 1.56 3.12
CA ALA A 299 -7.96 2.17 2.00
C ALA A 299 -8.15 1.29 0.75
N LYS A 300 -8.89 1.80 -0.24
CA LYS A 300 -8.92 1.20 -1.59
C LYS A 300 -7.50 1.22 -2.13
N GLU A 301 -7.05 0.15 -2.78
CA GLU A 301 -5.72 0.11 -3.42
C GLU A 301 -5.65 1.24 -4.46
N ASP A 302 -4.96 2.31 -4.08
CA ASP A 302 -4.93 3.53 -4.85
C ASP A 302 -3.88 3.40 -5.94
N LEU A 303 -4.35 3.18 -7.17
CA LEU A 303 -3.49 3.19 -8.36
C LEU A 303 -2.87 4.59 -8.62
N LYS A 304 -3.29 5.64 -7.89
CA LYS A 304 -2.63 6.96 -7.89
C LYS A 304 -1.56 7.11 -6.80
N ASN A 305 -1.32 6.08 -5.98
CA ASN A 305 -0.30 6.13 -4.94
C ASN A 305 1.09 6.32 -5.56
N LYS A 306 1.75 7.43 -5.22
CA LYS A 306 3.06 7.79 -5.78
C LYS A 306 4.17 6.80 -5.43
N ILE A 307 4.17 6.24 -4.22
CA ILE A 307 5.20 5.27 -3.79
C ILE A 307 5.09 4.02 -4.66
N LEU A 308 3.89 3.48 -4.83
CA LEU A 308 3.61 2.35 -5.72
C LEU A 308 4.04 2.64 -7.17
N ALA A 309 3.64 3.78 -7.73
CA ALA A 309 4.02 4.16 -9.09
C ALA A 309 5.55 4.28 -9.25
N ASN A 310 6.22 4.94 -8.30
CA ASN A 310 7.68 5.12 -8.27
C ASN A 310 8.41 3.78 -8.09
N ALA A 311 7.88 2.89 -7.26
CA ALA A 311 8.43 1.57 -7.01
C ALA A 311 8.47 0.70 -8.28
N ILE A 312 7.47 0.79 -9.14
CA ILE A 312 7.45 0.10 -10.44
C ILE A 312 8.38 0.81 -11.44
N LYS A 313 8.32 2.14 -11.52
CA LYS A 313 9.15 2.97 -12.42
C LYS A 313 10.64 2.77 -12.18
N ALA A 314 11.07 2.51 -10.94
CA ALA A 314 12.49 2.34 -10.59
C ALA A 314 13.18 1.14 -11.25
N PHE A 315 12.42 0.11 -11.68
CA PHE A 315 12.93 -1.01 -12.47
C PHE A 315 13.14 -0.64 -13.94
N ASN A 316 12.12 -0.03 -14.58
CA ASN A 316 12.13 0.40 -15.98
C ASN A 316 12.63 -0.66 -17.00
N PRO A 317 11.84 -1.68 -17.37
CA PRO A 317 10.46 -1.96 -16.93
C PRO A 317 10.36 -3.16 -15.97
N LEU A 318 9.42 -3.10 -15.03
CA LEU A 318 9.00 -4.28 -14.25
C LEU A 318 7.92 -5.07 -15.02
N ARG A 319 7.97 -6.41 -14.95
CA ARG A 319 6.85 -7.27 -15.38
C ARG A 319 5.82 -7.40 -14.26
N LEU A 320 4.56 -7.14 -14.56
CA LEU A 320 3.43 -7.36 -13.66
C LEU A 320 2.55 -8.49 -14.21
N ARG A 321 2.52 -9.62 -13.51
CA ARG A 321 1.53 -10.68 -13.73
C ARG A 321 0.27 -10.35 -12.94
N VAL A 322 -0.85 -10.20 -13.66
CA VAL A 322 -2.19 -10.02 -13.09
C VAL A 322 -2.92 -11.35 -13.23
N GLY A 323 -2.80 -12.19 -12.21
CA GLY A 323 -3.33 -13.56 -12.13
C GLY A 323 -3.47 -14.03 -10.69
N GLY A 324 -3.62 -15.34 -10.48
CA GLY A 324 -3.77 -15.96 -9.14
C GLY A 324 -5.11 -16.68 -8.97
N SER A 325 -5.38 -17.27 -7.81
CA SER A 325 -6.48 -18.23 -7.59
C SER A 325 -7.93 -17.71 -7.82
N LEU A 326 -8.12 -16.41 -8.04
CA LEU A 326 -9.40 -15.80 -8.42
C LEU A 326 -9.61 -15.67 -9.94
N GLU A 327 -8.56 -15.86 -10.74
CA GLU A 327 -8.57 -15.77 -12.20
C GLU A 327 -9.66 -16.66 -12.82
N ASP A 328 -9.68 -17.95 -12.47
CA ASP A 328 -10.67 -18.94 -12.90
C ASP A 328 -12.09 -18.77 -12.33
N GLN A 329 -12.30 -17.69 -11.59
CA GLN A 329 -13.59 -17.26 -11.04
C GLN A 329 -14.02 -15.89 -11.55
N THR A 330 -13.14 -15.22 -12.30
CA THR A 330 -13.33 -13.88 -12.84
C THR A 330 -14.11 -13.93 -14.15
N VAL A 331 -15.06 -13.02 -14.34
CA VAL A 331 -15.63 -12.70 -15.66
C VAL A 331 -15.39 -11.24 -16.02
N TYR A 332 -15.27 -10.93 -17.30
CA TYR A 332 -15.05 -9.56 -17.78
C TYR A 332 -16.40 -8.95 -18.20
N LYS A 333 -16.75 -7.75 -17.70
CA LYS A 333 -18.04 -7.07 -18.00
C LYS A 333 -18.06 -6.46 -19.41
N VAL A 334 -18.05 -7.32 -20.42
CA VAL A 334 -17.95 -6.94 -21.83
C VAL A 334 -18.73 -7.91 -22.72
N GLY A 335 -19.21 -7.43 -23.86
CA GLY A 335 -20.07 -8.19 -24.77
C GLY A 335 -21.36 -8.65 -24.09
N LEU A 336 -21.63 -9.96 -24.13
CA LEU A 336 -22.84 -10.58 -23.57
C LEU A 336 -22.88 -10.64 -22.03
N VAL A 337 -21.80 -10.25 -21.32
CA VAL A 337 -21.75 -10.29 -19.85
C VAL A 337 -22.28 -8.98 -19.25
N THR A 338 -23.58 -8.96 -18.97
CA THR A 338 -24.28 -7.80 -18.37
C THR A 338 -24.15 -7.74 -16.84
N LYS A 339 -24.18 -8.90 -16.17
CA LYS A 339 -24.03 -9.02 -14.71
C LYS A 339 -22.55 -9.05 -14.32
N CYS A 340 -22.17 -8.21 -13.36
CA CYS A 340 -20.81 -8.12 -12.84
C CYS A 340 -20.84 -8.21 -11.31
N PRO A 341 -20.80 -9.42 -10.73
CA PRO A 341 -20.77 -9.60 -9.28
C PRO A 341 -19.42 -9.11 -8.72
N HIS A 342 -19.44 -8.47 -7.56
CA HIS A 342 -18.23 -8.26 -6.77
C HIS A 342 -17.82 -9.57 -6.10
N PHE A 343 -16.51 -9.80 -5.96
CA PHE A 343 -15.98 -10.85 -5.09
C PHE A 343 -16.49 -10.61 -3.66
N LYS A 344 -17.24 -11.57 -3.12
CA LYS A 344 -17.65 -11.59 -1.70
C LYS A 344 -17.00 -12.77 -1.00
N ASN A 345 -16.54 -12.54 0.22
CA ASN A 345 -16.17 -13.62 1.13
C ASN A 345 -17.42 -14.45 1.46
N ASN A 346 -17.33 -15.75 1.25
CA ASN A 346 -18.37 -16.75 1.44
C ASN A 346 -17.70 -18.07 1.83
N MET A 347 -17.50 -18.28 3.13
CA MET A 347 -16.86 -19.47 3.72
C MET A 347 -17.51 -20.81 3.32
N ASN A 348 -18.73 -20.80 2.78
CA ASN A 348 -19.41 -22.01 2.29
C ASN A 348 -19.01 -22.40 0.85
N VAL A 349 -18.16 -21.63 0.18
CA VAL A 349 -17.63 -21.93 -1.16
C VAL A 349 -16.23 -22.53 -1.02
N ARG A 350 -16.02 -23.74 -1.56
CA ARG A 350 -14.72 -24.46 -1.52
C ARG A 350 -13.52 -23.69 -2.14
N ARG A 351 -13.75 -22.54 -2.79
CA ARG A 351 -12.77 -21.75 -3.56
C ARG A 351 -12.16 -20.62 -2.71
N PHE A 352 -11.29 -20.97 -1.76
CA PHE A 352 -10.67 -19.99 -0.83
C PHE A 352 -11.68 -19.10 -0.09
N GLY A 353 -12.91 -19.58 0.11
CA GLY A 353 -13.99 -18.78 0.69
C GLY A 353 -14.36 -17.55 -0.13
N MET A 354 -14.13 -17.51 -1.45
CA MET A 354 -14.57 -16.40 -2.31
C MET A 354 -15.60 -16.86 -3.35
N SER A 355 -16.50 -15.93 -3.70
CA SER A 355 -17.51 -16.11 -4.74
C SER A 355 -16.99 -15.60 -6.10
N ASN A 356 -17.60 -16.08 -7.19
CA ASN A 356 -17.31 -15.59 -8.54
C ASN A 356 -17.40 -14.05 -8.59
N GLY A 357 -16.37 -13.42 -9.13
CA GLY A 357 -16.27 -11.97 -9.24
C GLY A 357 -16.14 -11.51 -10.68
N CYS A 358 -15.97 -10.21 -10.86
CA CYS A 358 -15.95 -9.60 -12.18
C CYS A 358 -15.09 -8.34 -12.24
N ILE A 359 -14.37 -8.19 -13.35
CA ILE A 359 -13.63 -6.97 -13.70
C ILE A 359 -14.52 -6.11 -14.60
N THR A 360 -14.84 -4.89 -14.16
CA THR A 360 -15.49 -3.88 -15.00
C THR A 360 -14.49 -3.32 -16.01
N MET A 361 -14.97 -2.91 -17.18
CA MET A 361 -14.08 -2.28 -18.17
C MET A 361 -13.53 -0.94 -17.69
N GLU A 362 -14.25 -0.23 -16.81
CA GLU A 362 -13.72 0.94 -16.10
C GLU A 362 -12.51 0.61 -15.20
N ARG A 363 -12.54 -0.50 -14.44
CA ARG A 363 -11.39 -0.93 -13.65
C ARG A 363 -10.25 -1.40 -14.54
N TRP A 364 -10.55 -2.00 -15.69
CA TRP A 364 -9.55 -2.36 -16.69
C TRP A 364 -8.90 -1.13 -17.34
N ASP A 365 -9.67 -0.10 -17.66
CA ASP A 365 -9.17 1.20 -18.13
C ASP A 365 -8.25 1.81 -17.06
N GLN A 366 -8.65 1.85 -15.79
CA GLN A 366 -7.83 2.37 -14.67
C GLN A 366 -6.48 1.63 -14.53
N LEU A 367 -6.50 0.29 -14.63
CA LEU A 367 -5.29 -0.53 -14.58
C LEU A 367 -4.35 -0.22 -15.76
N ASN A 368 -4.87 -0.09 -16.98
CA ASN A 368 -4.02 0.18 -18.15
C ASN A 368 -3.46 1.60 -18.19
N HIS A 369 -4.18 2.60 -17.68
CA HIS A 369 -3.61 3.94 -17.47
C HIS A 369 -2.40 3.87 -16.51
N PHE A 370 -2.54 3.14 -15.41
CA PHE A 370 -1.47 2.93 -14.43
C PHE A 370 -0.28 2.13 -15.00
N PHE A 371 -0.52 1.06 -15.77
CA PHE A 371 0.54 0.30 -16.43
C PHE A 371 1.32 1.17 -17.44
N ASN A 372 0.61 1.99 -18.22
CA ASN A 372 1.24 2.91 -19.15
C ASN A 372 2.00 4.05 -18.45
N GLU A 373 1.47 4.60 -17.37
CA GLU A 373 2.15 5.63 -16.56
C GLU A 373 3.45 5.09 -15.92
N THR A 374 3.45 3.82 -15.51
CA THR A 374 4.58 3.17 -14.82
C THR A 374 5.57 2.47 -15.75
N GLY A 375 5.25 2.33 -17.05
CA GLY A 375 6.06 1.58 -18.01
C GLY A 375 6.06 0.06 -17.78
N ALA A 376 5.07 -0.47 -17.07
CA ALA A 376 5.01 -1.88 -16.71
C ALA A 376 4.75 -2.79 -17.92
N LYS A 377 5.46 -3.94 -17.99
CA LYS A 377 5.16 -5.02 -18.94
C LYS A 377 4.10 -5.94 -18.37
N VAL A 378 2.93 -6.03 -19.01
CA VAL A 378 1.76 -6.72 -18.44
C VAL A 378 1.65 -8.15 -18.94
N THR A 379 1.62 -9.10 -18.02
CA THR A 379 1.13 -10.46 -18.22
C THR A 379 -0.27 -10.55 -17.63
N PHE A 380 -1.28 -10.96 -18.41
CA PHE A 380 -2.67 -11.03 -17.92
C PHE A 380 -3.24 -12.45 -18.00
N GLY A 381 -3.74 -12.94 -16.86
CA GLY A 381 -4.36 -14.25 -16.73
C GLY A 381 -5.82 -14.31 -17.18
N LEU A 382 -6.17 -15.36 -17.92
CA LEU A 382 -7.49 -15.59 -18.50
C LEU A 382 -8.19 -16.78 -17.85
N ASN A 383 -9.46 -16.61 -17.45
CA ASN A 383 -10.27 -17.69 -16.87
C ASN A 383 -10.38 -18.92 -17.81
N ALA A 384 -9.70 -20.01 -17.46
CA ALA A 384 -9.65 -21.27 -18.20
C ALA A 384 -10.82 -22.20 -17.87
N LEU A 385 -11.43 -22.06 -16.69
CA LEU A 385 -12.61 -22.83 -16.29
C LEU A 385 -13.91 -22.36 -16.97
N ARG A 386 -13.90 -21.23 -17.68
CA ARG A 386 -15.09 -20.69 -18.35
C ARG A 386 -15.65 -21.67 -19.38
N GLY A 387 -16.88 -22.12 -19.15
CA GLY A 387 -17.61 -23.06 -20.03
C GLY A 387 -17.39 -24.54 -19.71
N LYS A 388 -16.41 -24.88 -18.87
CA LYS A 388 -16.22 -26.23 -18.34
C LYS A 388 -17.24 -26.53 -17.24
N LYS A 389 -17.37 -27.81 -16.92
CA LYS A 389 -18.16 -28.31 -15.76
C LYS A 389 -17.31 -29.26 -14.93
N LEU A 390 -17.65 -29.40 -13.65
CA LEU A 390 -17.14 -30.51 -12.85
C LEU A 390 -17.58 -31.84 -13.47
N GLU A 391 -16.67 -32.81 -13.47
CA GLU A 391 -16.94 -34.19 -13.87
C GLU A 391 -18.07 -34.81 -13.02
N ASN A 392 -18.00 -34.61 -11.70
CA ASN A 392 -19.03 -34.99 -10.74
C ASN A 392 -18.97 -34.04 -9.51
N LYS A 393 -19.98 -34.07 -8.64
CA LYS A 393 -20.13 -33.11 -7.51
C LYS A 393 -18.98 -33.12 -6.49
N ASN A 394 -18.20 -34.19 -6.40
CA ASN A 394 -17.12 -34.34 -5.42
C ASN A 394 -15.72 -34.17 -6.03
N SER A 395 -15.58 -34.24 -7.36
CA SER A 395 -14.32 -34.10 -8.08
C SER A 395 -13.78 -32.66 -8.07
N THR A 396 -12.46 -32.51 -8.20
CA THR A 396 -11.79 -31.25 -8.55
C THR A 396 -11.53 -31.13 -10.06
N LEU A 397 -11.80 -32.20 -10.84
CA LEU A 397 -11.56 -32.23 -12.29
C LEU A 397 -12.65 -31.49 -13.07
N TRP A 398 -12.22 -30.54 -13.91
CA TRP A 398 -13.07 -29.80 -14.82
C TRP A 398 -12.94 -30.35 -16.25
N VAL A 399 -14.08 -30.73 -16.82
CA VAL A 399 -14.19 -31.37 -18.14
C VAL A 399 -14.99 -30.51 -19.12
N GLY A 400 -14.74 -30.74 -20.41
CA GLY A 400 -15.32 -29.98 -21.51
C GLY A 400 -14.38 -28.90 -22.08
N ASN A 401 -14.78 -28.32 -23.20
CA ASN A 401 -13.99 -27.33 -23.93
C ASN A 401 -14.04 -25.95 -23.27
N TRP A 402 -12.93 -25.20 -23.35
CA TRP A 402 -12.91 -23.80 -22.93
C TRP A 402 -13.81 -22.90 -23.80
N ASN A 403 -14.65 -22.09 -23.17
CA ASN A 403 -15.49 -21.10 -23.84
C ASN A 403 -14.76 -19.74 -23.90
N LYS A 404 -14.01 -19.57 -24.99
CA LYS A 404 -13.21 -18.37 -25.28
C LYS A 404 -13.99 -17.05 -25.43
N LEU A 405 -15.33 -17.05 -25.54
CA LEU A 405 -16.07 -15.86 -25.97
C LEU A 405 -15.87 -14.65 -25.04
N ASN A 406 -15.80 -14.85 -23.71
CA ASN A 406 -15.60 -13.72 -22.80
C ASN A 406 -14.17 -13.16 -22.86
N ALA A 407 -13.16 -14.02 -23.03
CA ALA A 407 -11.77 -13.60 -23.27
C ALA A 407 -11.62 -12.89 -24.63
N GLN A 408 -12.29 -13.38 -25.67
CA GLN A 408 -12.30 -12.77 -27.01
C GLN A 408 -12.88 -11.34 -26.99
N GLU A 409 -14.02 -11.11 -26.33
CA GLU A 409 -14.58 -9.76 -26.22
C GLU A 409 -13.72 -8.84 -25.32
N PHE A 410 -13.07 -9.39 -24.30
CA PHE A 410 -12.11 -8.66 -23.46
C PHE A 410 -10.84 -8.24 -24.24
N MET A 411 -10.26 -9.14 -25.04
CA MET A 411 -9.14 -8.83 -25.93
C MET A 411 -9.54 -7.77 -26.97
N LYS A 412 -10.69 -7.91 -27.63
CA LYS A 412 -11.21 -6.90 -28.56
C LYS A 412 -11.34 -5.52 -27.90
N TYR A 413 -11.87 -5.45 -26.68
CA TYR A 413 -11.95 -4.20 -25.95
C TYR A 413 -10.56 -3.61 -25.68
N THR A 414 -9.64 -4.42 -25.17
CA THR A 414 -8.23 -4.05 -24.92
C THR A 414 -7.56 -3.49 -26.19
N ILE A 415 -7.72 -4.17 -27.33
CA ILE A 415 -7.22 -3.72 -28.64
C ILE A 415 -7.88 -2.40 -29.07
N SER A 416 -9.21 -2.27 -28.93
CA SER A 416 -9.96 -1.05 -29.31
C SER A 416 -9.56 0.19 -28.51
N LYS A 417 -8.96 0.00 -27.32
CA LYS A 417 -8.41 1.06 -26.48
C LYS A 417 -6.93 1.36 -26.74
N GLY A 418 -6.26 0.58 -27.59
CA GLY A 418 -4.82 0.67 -27.82
C GLY A 418 -3.97 0.20 -26.63
N TYR A 419 -4.53 -0.58 -25.71
CA TYR A 419 -3.83 -1.07 -24.53
C TYR A 419 -2.85 -2.19 -24.89
N LYS A 420 -1.62 -2.08 -24.37
CA LYS A 420 -0.53 -3.03 -24.64
C LYS A 420 -0.49 -4.12 -23.58
N ILE A 421 -0.54 -5.38 -24.04
CA ILE A 421 -0.36 -6.58 -23.21
C ILE A 421 0.83 -7.35 -23.80
N ASP A 422 1.85 -7.63 -23.00
CA ASP A 422 3.07 -8.33 -23.43
C ASP A 422 2.81 -9.84 -23.58
N SER A 423 1.90 -10.40 -22.75
CA SER A 423 1.56 -11.81 -22.78
C SER A 423 0.21 -12.13 -22.12
N TYR A 424 -0.45 -13.19 -22.58
CA TYR A 424 -1.61 -13.80 -21.93
C TYR A 424 -1.27 -15.17 -21.34
N GLU A 425 -1.82 -15.47 -20.17
CA GLU A 425 -1.79 -16.79 -19.52
C GLU A 425 -3.23 -17.35 -19.43
N LEU A 426 -3.40 -18.66 -19.22
CA LEU A 426 -4.71 -19.32 -19.23
C LEU A 426 -4.97 -20.14 -17.95
N GLY A 427 -5.46 -19.49 -16.91
CA GLY A 427 -5.85 -20.12 -15.66
C GLY A 427 -4.68 -20.28 -14.70
N ASN A 428 -5.02 -20.62 -13.45
CA ASN A 428 -4.08 -20.63 -12.34
C ASN A 428 -4.19 -21.93 -11.55
N GLU A 429 -3.06 -22.64 -11.42
CA GLU A 429 -2.90 -23.86 -10.60
C GLU A 429 -3.85 -24.99 -10.98
N LEU A 430 -4.09 -25.14 -12.29
CA LEU A 430 -4.93 -26.17 -12.89
C LEU A 430 -4.16 -27.42 -13.36
N SER A 431 -2.82 -27.40 -13.29
CA SER A 431 -1.95 -28.52 -13.63
C SER A 431 -1.97 -29.63 -12.58
N ALA A 432 -1.57 -30.84 -12.96
CA ALA A 432 -1.35 -31.97 -12.07
C ALA A 432 -2.57 -32.32 -11.18
N SER A 433 -2.36 -32.36 -9.86
CA SER A 433 -3.38 -32.48 -8.81
C SER A 433 -4.33 -31.28 -8.74
N GLY A 434 -3.83 -30.09 -9.10
CA GLY A 434 -4.47 -28.79 -8.93
C GLY A 434 -4.64 -28.38 -7.46
N VAL A 435 -4.66 -27.07 -7.18
CA VAL A 435 -4.87 -26.58 -5.80
C VAL A 435 -6.36 -26.57 -5.43
N PHE A 436 -7.18 -25.96 -6.28
CA PHE A 436 -8.65 -25.97 -6.10
C PHE A 436 -9.36 -26.76 -7.21
N ALA A 437 -8.87 -26.63 -8.43
CA ALA A 437 -9.43 -27.22 -9.63
C ALA A 437 -8.28 -27.78 -10.46
N ARG A 438 -8.55 -28.83 -11.24
CA ARG A 438 -7.58 -29.38 -12.19
C ARG A 438 -8.20 -29.59 -13.55
N VAL A 439 -7.38 -29.50 -14.60
CA VAL A 439 -7.72 -29.84 -15.98
C VAL A 439 -6.69 -30.86 -16.46
N ASN A 440 -7.13 -31.92 -17.13
CA ASN A 440 -6.19 -32.91 -17.68
C ASN A 440 -5.34 -32.28 -18.80
N ALA A 441 -4.04 -32.55 -18.80
CA ALA A 441 -3.06 -31.98 -19.72
C ALA A 441 -3.50 -31.97 -21.20
N GLY A 442 -3.99 -33.10 -21.71
CA GLY A 442 -4.46 -33.21 -23.10
C GLY A 442 -5.75 -32.46 -23.43
N GLN A 443 -6.51 -31.97 -22.45
CA GLN A 443 -7.57 -30.99 -22.67
C GLN A 443 -7.01 -29.56 -22.59
N TYR A 444 -6.17 -29.28 -21.59
CA TYR A 444 -5.55 -27.97 -21.41
C TYR A 444 -4.72 -27.56 -22.63
N GLY A 445 -3.93 -28.48 -23.22
CA GLY A 445 -3.20 -28.24 -24.47
C GLY A 445 -4.10 -27.88 -25.66
N LYS A 446 -5.31 -28.46 -25.75
CA LYS A 446 -6.30 -28.10 -26.77
C LYS A 446 -6.88 -26.71 -26.53
N ASP A 447 -7.12 -26.34 -25.27
CA ASP A 447 -7.58 -25.00 -24.91
C ASP A 447 -6.50 -23.94 -25.19
N MET A 448 -5.22 -24.27 -24.99
CA MET A 448 -4.07 -23.42 -25.36
C MET A 448 -3.93 -23.24 -26.88
N ILE A 449 -4.15 -24.28 -27.70
CA ILE A 449 -4.26 -24.14 -29.17
C ILE A 449 -5.39 -23.17 -29.54
N ILE A 450 -6.53 -23.23 -28.84
CA ILE A 450 -7.67 -22.33 -29.07
C ILE A 450 -7.31 -20.88 -28.70
N LEU A 451 -6.56 -20.66 -27.62
CA LEU A 451 -6.05 -19.34 -27.21
C LEU A 451 -5.01 -18.79 -28.20
N SER A 452 -3.99 -19.57 -28.57
CA SER A 452 -2.96 -19.15 -29.54
C SER A 452 -3.57 -18.74 -30.88
N ASN A 453 -4.52 -19.53 -31.40
CA ASN A 453 -5.27 -19.19 -32.61
C ASN A 453 -6.17 -17.96 -32.46
N LEU A 454 -6.71 -17.69 -31.26
CA LEU A 454 -7.49 -16.49 -30.98
C LEU A 454 -6.59 -15.24 -31.00
N VAL A 455 -5.43 -15.28 -30.35
CA VAL A 455 -4.48 -14.17 -30.30
C VAL A 455 -3.92 -13.89 -31.70
N LYS A 456 -3.41 -14.91 -32.40
CA LYS A 456 -2.95 -14.78 -33.80
C LYS A 456 -4.01 -14.16 -34.73
N LYS A 457 -5.30 -14.49 -34.53
CA LYS A 457 -6.40 -13.90 -35.30
C LYS A 457 -6.71 -12.45 -34.91
N LEU A 458 -6.74 -12.12 -33.62
CA LEU A 458 -7.10 -10.76 -33.16
C LEU A 458 -5.95 -9.76 -33.37
N TYR A 459 -4.70 -10.22 -33.27
CA TYR A 459 -3.49 -9.40 -33.41
C TYR A 459 -2.81 -9.53 -34.78
N ALA A 460 -3.48 -10.10 -35.79
CA ALA A 460 -2.91 -10.37 -37.12
C ALA A 460 -2.30 -9.13 -37.83
N ASN A 461 -2.84 -7.94 -37.55
CA ASN A 461 -2.40 -6.67 -38.14
C ASN A 461 -1.45 -5.85 -37.24
N PHE A 462 -0.96 -6.43 -36.15
CA PHE A 462 -0.07 -5.78 -35.20
C PHE A 462 1.33 -6.38 -35.30
N SER A 463 2.37 -5.53 -35.24
CA SER A 463 3.78 -5.99 -35.23
C SER A 463 4.09 -6.82 -33.98
N ASP A 464 3.52 -6.41 -32.85
CA ASP A 464 3.79 -6.96 -31.53
C ASP A 464 2.60 -7.81 -31.10
N GLN A 465 2.69 -9.13 -31.30
CA GLN A 465 1.67 -10.07 -30.82
C GLN A 465 1.97 -10.48 -29.37
N PRO A 466 0.97 -10.49 -28.46
CA PRO A 466 1.17 -10.95 -27.09
C PRO A 466 1.59 -12.42 -27.04
N LYS A 467 2.59 -12.73 -26.21
CA LYS A 467 3.05 -14.11 -25.97
C LYS A 467 1.99 -14.95 -25.27
N ILE A 468 2.02 -16.26 -25.49
CA ILE A 468 1.14 -17.25 -24.87
C ILE A 468 1.90 -18.01 -23.79
N LEU A 469 1.42 -17.94 -22.55
CA LEU A 469 2.04 -18.56 -21.37
C LEU A 469 1.12 -19.59 -20.72
N GLY A 470 1.71 -20.59 -20.07
CA GLY A 470 1.00 -21.60 -19.28
C GLY A 470 1.92 -22.77 -18.89
N PRO A 471 1.50 -23.67 -17.98
CA PRO A 471 0.16 -23.77 -17.41
C PRO A 471 -0.11 -22.96 -16.13
N GLY A 472 0.88 -22.22 -15.61
CA GLY A 472 0.68 -21.38 -14.41
C GLY A 472 0.36 -22.19 -13.16
N GLY A 473 1.12 -23.27 -12.89
CA GLY A 473 0.89 -24.14 -11.73
C GLY A 473 2.10 -24.99 -11.36
N PHE A 474 1.96 -25.85 -10.35
CA PHE A 474 3.06 -26.70 -9.89
C PHE A 474 3.46 -27.73 -10.95
N TYR A 475 4.78 -28.00 -11.01
CA TYR A 475 5.37 -28.92 -11.96
C TYR A 475 5.03 -30.38 -11.63
N ASP A 476 4.67 -31.13 -12.67
CA ASP A 476 4.43 -32.57 -12.67
C ASP A 476 4.89 -33.08 -14.04
N LYS A 477 5.81 -34.04 -14.06
CA LYS A 477 6.57 -34.41 -15.25
C LYS A 477 5.64 -34.98 -16.33
N GLU A 478 4.77 -35.92 -15.97
CA GLU A 478 3.83 -36.56 -16.87
C GLU A 478 2.80 -35.57 -17.43
N TRP A 479 2.26 -34.68 -16.58
CA TRP A 479 1.30 -33.66 -17.00
C TRP A 479 1.95 -32.64 -17.94
N PHE A 480 3.14 -32.12 -17.61
CA PHE A 480 3.84 -31.11 -18.43
C PHE A 480 4.30 -31.69 -19.77
N ASN A 481 4.80 -32.93 -19.79
CA ASN A 481 5.19 -33.60 -21.03
C ASN A 481 3.99 -33.86 -21.95
N GLU A 482 2.87 -34.33 -21.40
CA GLU A 482 1.63 -34.49 -22.17
C GLU A 482 1.08 -33.15 -22.66
N PHE A 483 1.17 -32.10 -21.85
CA PHE A 483 0.76 -30.75 -22.23
C PHE A 483 1.57 -30.23 -23.43
N LEU A 484 2.90 -30.26 -23.35
CA LEU A 484 3.81 -29.85 -24.43
C LEU A 484 3.58 -30.67 -25.70
N ARG A 485 3.42 -32.00 -25.57
CA ARG A 485 3.15 -32.93 -26.67
C ARG A 485 1.82 -32.64 -27.37
N VAL A 486 0.79 -32.25 -26.62
CA VAL A 486 -0.55 -31.97 -27.18
C VAL A 486 -0.67 -30.54 -27.70
N SER A 487 -0.04 -29.55 -27.08
CA SER A 487 -0.02 -28.18 -27.61
C SER A 487 0.85 -28.07 -28.87
N GLY A 488 2.06 -28.65 -28.83
CA GLY A 488 2.99 -28.66 -29.96
C GLY A 488 3.66 -27.30 -30.28
N PRO A 489 4.47 -27.27 -31.34
CA PRO A 489 5.31 -26.12 -31.70
C PRO A 489 4.55 -24.82 -31.94
N GLY A 490 5.09 -23.71 -31.41
CA GLY A 490 4.58 -22.36 -31.67
C GLY A 490 3.21 -22.05 -31.06
N ILE A 491 2.79 -22.81 -30.04
CA ILE A 491 1.56 -22.56 -29.26
C ILE A 491 1.84 -21.91 -27.91
N VAL A 492 2.96 -22.25 -27.26
CA VAL A 492 3.36 -21.78 -25.92
C VAL A 492 4.74 -21.15 -26.00
N ASP A 493 4.84 -19.85 -25.77
CA ASP A 493 6.06 -19.05 -25.86
C ASP A 493 6.88 -19.04 -24.55
N GLY A 494 6.23 -19.36 -23.42
CA GLY A 494 6.87 -19.55 -22.12
C GLY A 494 6.12 -20.57 -21.27
N LEU A 495 6.84 -21.58 -20.78
CA LEU A 495 6.33 -22.64 -19.92
C LEU A 495 6.37 -22.16 -18.46
N THR A 496 5.22 -21.75 -17.93
CA THR A 496 5.11 -21.15 -16.59
C THR A 496 4.84 -22.19 -15.51
N HIS A 497 5.59 -22.12 -14.42
CA HIS A 497 5.36 -22.93 -13.21
C HIS A 497 5.42 -22.12 -11.92
N HIS A 498 4.87 -22.70 -10.84
CA HIS A 498 4.76 -22.06 -9.52
C HIS A 498 5.67 -22.73 -8.49
N ILE A 499 6.27 -21.93 -7.58
CA ILE A 499 7.16 -22.43 -6.51
C ILE A 499 6.79 -21.82 -5.16
N TYR A 500 6.65 -22.67 -4.13
CA TYR A 500 6.58 -22.27 -2.73
C TYR A 500 7.37 -23.27 -1.87
N ASN A 501 8.69 -23.25 -2.00
CA ASN A 501 9.60 -24.27 -1.44
C ASN A 501 10.00 -24.06 0.03
N LEU A 502 9.66 -22.95 0.68
CA LEU A 502 9.99 -22.73 2.10
C LEU A 502 9.03 -23.40 3.10
N GLY A 503 7.86 -23.84 2.64
CA GLY A 503 6.79 -24.38 3.47
C GLY A 503 5.69 -23.36 3.80
N ALA A 504 5.02 -23.53 4.94
CA ALA A 504 3.89 -22.70 5.34
C ALA A 504 4.37 -21.40 6.02
N GLY A 505 3.71 -20.27 5.75
CA GLY A 505 4.00 -18.98 6.40
C GLY A 505 3.81 -18.98 7.93
N ASP A 506 3.03 -19.94 8.45
CA ASP A 506 2.80 -20.16 9.88
C ASP A 506 3.69 -21.25 10.52
N ASP A 507 4.63 -21.85 9.76
CA ASP A 507 5.60 -22.81 10.32
C ASP A 507 6.68 -22.08 11.16
N PRO A 508 6.85 -22.40 12.45
CA PRO A 508 7.91 -21.82 13.28
C PRO A 508 9.33 -22.11 12.79
N LYS A 509 9.53 -23.13 11.93
CA LYS A 509 10.84 -23.45 11.33
C LYS A 509 11.21 -22.56 10.15
N LEU A 510 10.29 -21.74 9.62
CA LEU A 510 10.50 -20.96 8.40
C LEU A 510 11.79 -20.10 8.44
N ILE A 511 12.12 -19.52 9.60
CA ILE A 511 13.35 -18.73 9.79
C ILE A 511 14.63 -19.56 9.73
N ASN A 512 14.56 -20.87 10.02
CA ASN A 512 15.71 -21.77 9.87
C ASN A 512 15.81 -22.25 8.41
N ASN A 513 14.68 -22.63 7.80
CA ASN A 513 14.61 -23.09 6.41
C ASN A 513 15.16 -22.05 5.43
N VAL A 514 14.94 -20.75 5.68
CA VAL A 514 15.40 -19.66 4.82
C VAL A 514 16.92 -19.41 4.90
N GLN A 515 17.60 -19.91 5.94
CA GLN A 515 19.05 -19.79 6.14
C GLN A 515 19.81 -21.11 5.95
N ASP A 516 19.13 -22.21 5.66
CA ASP A 516 19.76 -23.52 5.44
C ASP A 516 20.07 -23.71 3.94
N PRO A 517 21.34 -23.65 3.51
CA PRO A 517 21.68 -23.78 2.09
C PRO A 517 21.33 -25.17 1.52
N PHE A 518 21.32 -26.23 2.35
CA PHE A 518 20.99 -27.58 1.89
C PHE A 518 19.49 -27.74 1.65
N PHE A 519 18.67 -27.11 2.50
CA PHE A 519 17.22 -27.05 2.29
C PHE A 519 16.87 -26.23 1.03
N LEU A 520 17.57 -25.12 0.80
CA LEU A 520 17.36 -24.29 -0.39
C LEU A 520 17.75 -25.02 -1.69
N ASP A 521 18.74 -25.93 -1.66
CA ASP A 521 19.17 -26.71 -2.82
C ASP A 521 18.15 -27.75 -3.30
N GLU A 522 17.17 -28.15 -2.48
CA GLU A 522 16.19 -29.20 -2.85
C GLU A 522 15.38 -28.84 -4.12
N ILE A 523 15.11 -27.54 -4.35
CA ILE A 523 14.33 -27.07 -5.52
C ILE A 523 15.12 -27.12 -6.83
N ALA A 524 16.45 -27.23 -6.79
CA ALA A 524 17.32 -27.29 -7.98
C ALA A 524 16.91 -28.44 -8.92
N GLN A 525 16.47 -29.56 -8.35
CA GLN A 525 16.01 -30.72 -9.13
C GLN A 525 14.72 -30.40 -9.91
N THR A 526 13.79 -29.61 -9.36
CA THR A 526 12.58 -29.16 -10.10
C THR A 526 12.94 -28.24 -11.27
N PHE A 527 13.85 -27.28 -11.06
CA PHE A 527 14.32 -26.42 -12.15
C PHE A 527 14.98 -27.23 -13.27
N LYS A 528 15.83 -28.21 -12.91
CA LYS A 528 16.47 -29.14 -13.84
C LYS A 528 15.47 -29.98 -14.63
N ASP A 529 14.51 -30.62 -13.95
CA ASP A 529 13.52 -31.49 -14.59
C ASP A 529 12.65 -30.74 -15.60
N ILE A 530 12.27 -29.49 -15.31
CA ILE A 530 11.54 -28.63 -16.24
C ILE A 530 12.38 -28.36 -17.49
N SER A 531 13.65 -27.98 -17.31
CA SER A 531 14.54 -27.69 -18.43
C SER A 531 14.87 -28.93 -19.27
N ASP A 532 14.91 -30.12 -18.67
CA ASP A 532 15.03 -31.39 -19.40
C ASP A 532 13.73 -31.76 -20.16
N SER A 533 12.57 -31.54 -19.56
CA SER A 533 11.26 -31.67 -20.24
C SER A 533 11.10 -30.69 -21.41
N ILE A 534 11.59 -29.45 -21.30
CA ILE A 534 11.63 -28.49 -22.41
C ILE A 534 12.53 -29.00 -23.54
N LYS A 535 13.76 -29.44 -23.23
CA LYS A 535 14.69 -29.98 -24.25
C LYS A 535 14.06 -31.14 -25.04
N GLN A 536 13.31 -32.01 -24.36
CA GLN A 536 12.75 -33.21 -24.97
C GLN A 536 11.40 -32.99 -25.69
N TYR A 537 10.49 -32.20 -25.11
CA TYR A 537 9.10 -32.10 -25.56
C TYR A 537 8.68 -30.71 -26.02
N GLY A 538 9.48 -29.67 -25.78
CA GLY A 538 9.13 -28.27 -26.09
C GLY A 538 10.29 -27.34 -26.43
N PRO A 539 11.26 -27.70 -27.30
CA PRO A 539 12.47 -26.89 -27.56
C PRO A 539 12.21 -25.51 -28.20
N TRP A 540 10.96 -25.17 -28.49
CA TRP A 540 10.51 -23.84 -28.94
C TRP A 540 10.10 -22.89 -27.79
N THR A 541 10.07 -23.38 -26.55
CA THR A 541 9.63 -22.61 -25.36
C THR A 541 10.76 -22.48 -24.34
N GLY A 542 10.61 -21.57 -23.38
CA GLY A 542 11.55 -21.40 -22.27
C GLY A 542 10.86 -21.49 -20.91
N ALA A 543 11.60 -21.89 -19.87
CA ALA A 543 11.06 -22.03 -18.51
C ALA A 543 10.87 -20.66 -17.85
N TRP A 544 9.72 -20.44 -17.20
CA TRP A 544 9.37 -19.20 -16.50
C TRP A 544 8.84 -19.56 -15.11
N VAL A 545 9.35 -18.95 -14.04
CA VAL A 545 8.67 -18.98 -12.74
C VAL A 545 7.54 -17.95 -12.81
N GLY A 546 6.32 -18.43 -13.00
CA GLY A 546 5.11 -17.61 -13.18
C GLY A 546 4.59 -17.02 -11.87
N GLU A 547 4.83 -17.70 -10.76
CA GLU A 547 4.46 -17.24 -9.41
C GLU A 547 5.38 -17.90 -8.37
N SER A 548 5.99 -17.10 -7.49
CA SER A 548 6.65 -17.66 -6.30
C SER A 548 6.75 -16.66 -5.17
N GLY A 549 6.38 -17.07 -3.95
CA GLY A 549 6.46 -16.24 -2.73
C GLY A 549 7.21 -16.91 -1.58
N GLY A 550 7.99 -17.96 -1.86
CA GLY A 550 8.79 -18.71 -0.90
C GLY A 550 7.93 -19.58 0.01
N ALA A 551 7.25 -18.96 0.95
CA ALA A 551 6.30 -19.60 1.85
C ALA A 551 4.83 -19.33 1.42
N TYR A 552 4.01 -20.38 1.39
CA TYR A 552 2.58 -20.25 1.13
C TYR A 552 1.84 -19.70 2.38
N HIS A 553 0.51 -19.65 2.37
CA HIS A 553 -0.30 -18.97 3.41
C HIS A 553 0.03 -17.47 3.61
N SER A 554 0.41 -16.77 2.54
CA SER A 554 0.80 -15.34 2.54
C SER A 554 2.19 -15.03 3.13
N GLY A 555 3.05 -16.03 3.32
CA GLY A 555 4.40 -15.86 3.86
C GLY A 555 4.44 -15.57 5.37
N GLY A 556 5.63 -15.67 5.97
CA GLY A 556 5.79 -15.53 7.42
C GLY A 556 5.88 -14.08 7.89
N LYS A 557 5.11 -13.71 8.93
CA LYS A 557 5.03 -12.34 9.48
C LYS A 557 6.37 -11.78 9.99
N ASN A 558 7.30 -12.66 10.38
CA ASN A 558 8.61 -12.30 10.93
C ASN A 558 9.77 -12.80 10.04
N VAL A 559 9.47 -13.18 8.79
CA VAL A 559 10.45 -13.70 7.82
C VAL A 559 10.23 -13.04 6.47
N SER A 560 9.08 -13.26 5.83
CA SER A 560 8.85 -12.91 4.43
C SER A 560 8.69 -11.42 4.11
N ASN A 561 8.71 -10.58 5.14
CA ASN A 561 8.70 -9.11 5.08
C ASN A 561 9.97 -8.50 5.71
N THR A 562 10.99 -9.31 6.00
CA THR A 562 12.24 -8.92 6.67
C THR A 562 13.45 -9.22 5.78
N PHE A 563 14.65 -8.83 6.21
CA PHE A 563 15.90 -9.09 5.49
C PHE A 563 16.17 -10.58 5.27
N ALA A 564 15.65 -11.44 6.16
CA ALA A 564 15.82 -12.89 6.10
C ALA A 564 15.23 -13.54 4.82
N ASP A 565 14.13 -13.03 4.26
CA ASP A 565 13.54 -13.60 3.03
C ASP A 565 14.50 -13.48 1.82
N GLY A 566 15.38 -12.47 1.84
CA GLY A 566 16.39 -12.23 0.81
C GLY A 566 17.37 -13.40 0.64
N PHE A 567 17.64 -14.18 1.68
CA PHE A 567 18.47 -15.39 1.60
C PHE A 567 17.85 -16.43 0.68
N TRP A 568 16.53 -16.58 0.70
CA TRP A 568 15.81 -17.39 -0.27
C TRP A 568 15.64 -16.65 -1.60
N TYR A 569 15.17 -15.41 -1.60
CA TYR A 569 14.72 -14.77 -2.84
C TYR A 569 15.86 -14.46 -3.82
N LEU A 570 16.98 -13.91 -3.34
CA LEU A 570 18.16 -13.67 -4.18
C LEU A 570 18.80 -14.97 -4.65
N ASP A 571 18.76 -15.99 -3.80
CA ASP A 571 19.25 -17.33 -4.14
C ASP A 571 18.42 -17.99 -5.22
N GLN A 572 17.09 -17.93 -5.14
CA GLN A 572 16.19 -18.46 -6.17
C GLN A 572 16.32 -17.73 -7.51
N LEU A 573 16.60 -16.41 -7.51
CA LEU A 573 16.91 -15.68 -8.74
C LEU A 573 18.20 -16.20 -9.39
N GLY A 574 19.23 -16.43 -8.59
CA GLY A 574 20.49 -17.05 -9.02
C GLY A 574 20.29 -18.49 -9.53
N MET A 575 19.72 -19.36 -8.71
CA MET A 575 19.53 -20.77 -9.01
C MET A 575 18.63 -20.99 -10.23
N ALA A 576 17.51 -20.27 -10.36
CA ALA A 576 16.64 -20.41 -11.53
C ALA A 576 17.36 -20.02 -12.83
N SER A 577 18.25 -19.02 -12.79
CA SER A 577 18.98 -18.56 -13.97
C SER A 577 20.00 -19.60 -14.47
N THR A 578 20.67 -20.35 -13.58
CA THR A 578 21.62 -21.41 -13.98
C THR A 578 20.94 -22.60 -14.66
N PHE A 579 19.64 -22.81 -14.38
CA PHE A 579 18.78 -23.77 -15.09
C PHE A 579 18.00 -23.14 -16.26
N ASP A 580 18.47 -22.01 -16.80
CA ASP A 580 17.96 -21.33 -18.00
C ASP A 580 16.52 -20.79 -17.90
N HIS A 581 16.04 -20.49 -16.69
CA HIS A 581 14.74 -19.84 -16.51
C HIS A 581 14.82 -18.36 -16.93
N LYS A 582 13.89 -17.94 -17.79
CA LYS A 582 13.94 -16.65 -18.51
C LYS A 582 13.26 -15.51 -17.76
N VAL A 583 12.33 -15.82 -16.85
CA VAL A 583 11.51 -14.86 -16.10
C VAL A 583 11.22 -15.43 -14.71
N TYR A 584 11.25 -14.56 -13.70
CA TYR A 584 10.87 -14.88 -12.33
C TYR A 584 9.85 -13.85 -11.81
N CYS A 585 8.62 -14.30 -11.57
CA CYS A 585 7.52 -13.47 -11.07
C CYS A 585 7.33 -13.68 -9.57
N ARG A 586 7.82 -12.74 -8.75
CA ARG A 586 7.62 -12.74 -7.30
C ARG A 586 6.16 -12.48 -6.94
N GLN A 587 5.56 -13.43 -6.23
CA GLN A 587 4.37 -13.22 -5.43
C GLN A 587 4.80 -12.50 -4.14
N VAL A 588 4.50 -11.21 -3.94
CA VAL A 588 3.72 -10.31 -4.82
C VAL A 588 4.30 -8.89 -4.73
N LEU A 589 3.94 -7.99 -5.65
CA LEU A 589 4.31 -6.58 -5.50
C LEU A 589 3.70 -5.97 -4.22
N ILE A 590 2.41 -6.18 -3.98
CA ILE A 590 1.67 -5.76 -2.77
C ILE A 590 0.72 -6.87 -2.36
N GLY A 591 0.77 -7.30 -1.10
CA GLY A 591 -0.11 -8.34 -0.55
C GLY A 591 0.66 -9.33 0.33
N GLY A 592 -0.03 -9.91 1.31
CA GLY A 592 0.59 -10.84 2.27
C GLY A 592 1.74 -10.24 3.09
N ASN A 593 2.54 -11.10 3.70
CA ASN A 593 3.83 -10.77 4.29
C ASN A 593 4.93 -10.80 3.23
N TYR A 594 4.89 -11.75 2.28
CA TYR A 594 5.84 -11.89 1.16
C TYR A 594 5.85 -10.74 0.12
N GLY A 595 5.15 -9.63 0.40
CA GLY A 595 5.00 -8.52 -0.52
C GLY A 595 6.30 -7.71 -0.63
N LEU A 596 6.71 -7.34 -1.84
CA LEU A 596 7.86 -6.46 -2.06
C LEU A 596 7.60 -5.05 -1.48
N LEU A 597 6.35 -4.61 -1.46
CA LEU A 597 5.91 -3.38 -0.83
C LEU A 597 5.00 -3.68 0.38
N ASN A 598 5.16 -2.90 1.44
CA ASN A 598 4.31 -2.93 2.61
C ASN A 598 2.84 -2.68 2.23
N THR A 599 1.94 -3.56 2.66
CA THR A 599 0.51 -3.54 2.31
C THR A 599 -0.27 -2.32 2.77
N THR A 600 0.27 -1.55 3.73
CA THR A 600 -0.41 -0.39 4.33
C THR A 600 0.25 0.92 3.89
N THR A 601 1.59 0.97 3.86
CA THR A 601 2.34 2.20 3.54
C THR A 601 2.86 2.28 2.11
N PHE A 602 2.84 1.17 1.36
CA PHE A 602 3.52 0.97 0.07
C PHE A 602 5.05 1.14 0.12
N ALA A 603 5.65 1.36 1.29
CA ALA A 603 7.10 1.45 1.43
C ALA A 603 7.76 0.11 1.06
N PRO A 604 8.92 0.11 0.38
CA PRO A 604 9.67 -1.10 0.10
C PRO A 604 10.00 -1.93 1.34
N ASN A 605 9.69 -3.21 1.31
CA ASN A 605 10.25 -4.23 2.21
C ASN A 605 11.65 -4.63 1.70
N PRO A 606 12.50 -5.28 2.52
CA PRO A 606 13.90 -5.58 2.17
C PRO A 606 14.16 -6.17 0.78
N ASP A 607 13.41 -7.20 0.41
CA ASP A 607 13.51 -7.92 -0.87
C ASP A 607 13.36 -7.05 -2.11
N TYR A 608 12.64 -5.93 -2.02
CA TYR A 608 12.52 -4.97 -3.10
C TYR A 608 13.89 -4.42 -3.53
N TYR A 609 14.75 -4.11 -2.55
CA TYR A 609 16.07 -3.53 -2.83
C TYR A 609 17.01 -4.56 -3.44
N GLY A 610 16.96 -5.81 -2.98
CA GLY A 610 17.68 -6.94 -3.58
C GLY A 610 17.25 -7.18 -5.02
N ALA A 611 15.94 -7.25 -5.29
CA ALA A 611 15.42 -7.39 -6.66
C ALA A 611 15.75 -6.20 -7.56
N LEU A 612 15.80 -4.98 -7.01
CA LEU A 612 16.14 -3.78 -7.77
C LEU A 612 17.63 -3.73 -8.13
N LEU A 613 18.54 -4.16 -7.24
CA LEU A 613 19.96 -4.36 -7.58
C LEU A 613 20.14 -5.47 -8.60
N TRP A 614 19.50 -6.64 -8.40
CA TRP A 614 19.50 -7.73 -9.38
C TRP A 614 19.08 -7.21 -10.76
N HIS A 615 17.96 -6.51 -10.85
CA HIS A 615 17.45 -5.96 -12.11
C HIS A 615 18.37 -4.91 -12.75
N ARG A 616 19.14 -4.15 -11.95
CA ARG A 616 20.04 -3.10 -12.46
C ARG A 616 21.42 -3.62 -12.86
N LEU A 617 21.91 -4.70 -12.22
CA LEU A 617 23.31 -5.10 -12.32
C LEU A 617 23.51 -6.46 -13.02
N MET A 618 22.57 -7.40 -12.90
CA MET A 618 22.69 -8.74 -13.48
C MET A 618 22.16 -8.73 -14.92
N GLY A 619 23.04 -8.97 -15.89
CA GLY A 619 22.68 -9.03 -17.31
C GLY A 619 22.01 -10.36 -17.72
N PRO A 620 21.54 -10.48 -18.96
CA PRO A 620 20.80 -11.66 -19.43
C PRO A 620 21.66 -12.89 -19.74
N ARG A 621 22.99 -12.74 -19.78
CA ARG A 621 23.94 -13.85 -20.00
C ARG A 621 24.44 -14.36 -18.64
N VAL A 622 24.02 -15.56 -18.27
CA VAL A 622 24.45 -16.26 -17.04
C VAL A 622 25.85 -16.83 -17.25
N LEU A 623 26.69 -16.77 -16.23
CA LEU A 623 28.02 -17.38 -16.19
C LEU A 623 28.05 -18.51 -15.18
N GLN A 624 28.87 -19.53 -15.44
CA GLN A 624 29.13 -20.58 -14.46
C GLN A 624 30.07 -20.06 -13.37
N VAL A 625 29.81 -20.43 -12.13
CA VAL A 625 30.65 -20.14 -10.96
C VAL A 625 30.95 -21.44 -10.23
N SER A 626 32.15 -21.56 -9.67
CA SER A 626 32.60 -22.67 -8.83
C SER A 626 33.53 -22.15 -7.73
N HIS A 627 33.42 -22.71 -6.53
CA HIS A 627 34.33 -22.45 -5.42
C HIS A 627 34.42 -23.66 -4.49
N ASP A 628 35.59 -23.85 -3.89
CA ASP A 628 35.83 -24.85 -2.84
C ASP A 628 35.51 -24.31 -1.43
N GLY A 629 34.81 -23.18 -1.36
CA GLY A 629 34.39 -22.52 -0.11
C GLY A 629 33.22 -23.21 0.60
N SER A 630 32.85 -22.68 1.77
CA SER A 630 31.70 -23.16 2.55
C SER A 630 30.38 -23.05 1.78
N PRO A 631 29.45 -24.02 1.89
CA PRO A 631 28.12 -23.94 1.27
C PRO A 631 27.24 -22.79 1.81
N TYR A 632 27.62 -22.20 2.95
CA TYR A 632 26.99 -20.99 3.50
C TYR A 632 27.41 -19.71 2.76
N LEU A 633 28.40 -19.76 1.87
CA LEU A 633 28.67 -18.74 0.88
C LEU A 633 28.14 -19.23 -0.46
N ARG A 634 27.11 -18.59 -0.99
CA ARG A 634 26.52 -18.91 -2.30
C ARG A 634 26.85 -17.82 -3.29
N SER A 635 27.10 -18.19 -4.54
CA SER A 635 27.65 -17.26 -5.53
C SER A 635 27.06 -17.47 -6.93
N TYR A 636 26.73 -16.36 -7.58
CA TYR A 636 26.15 -16.33 -8.93
C TYR A 636 26.80 -15.21 -9.73
N ALA A 637 27.19 -15.48 -10.97
CA ALA A 637 27.79 -14.49 -11.85
C ALA A 637 27.03 -14.38 -13.16
N HIS A 638 26.87 -13.16 -13.64
CA HIS A 638 26.29 -12.84 -14.94
C HIS A 638 27.23 -11.84 -15.64
N CYS A 639 27.17 -11.75 -16.96
CA CYS A 639 27.69 -10.55 -17.62
C CYS A 639 26.98 -9.32 -17.06
N SER A 640 27.70 -8.22 -16.83
CA SER A 640 27.07 -7.02 -16.27
C SER A 640 26.00 -6.48 -17.20
N LYS A 641 24.87 -6.05 -16.63
CA LYS A 641 23.81 -5.40 -17.41
C LYS A 641 24.37 -4.13 -18.07
N ASP A 642 23.96 -3.90 -19.32
CA ASP A 642 24.33 -2.74 -20.13
C ASP A 642 25.86 -2.55 -20.32
N SER A 643 26.66 -3.63 -20.19
CA SER A 643 28.08 -3.65 -20.57
C SER A 643 28.36 -4.62 -21.71
N GLU A 644 29.19 -4.17 -22.64
CA GLU A 644 29.69 -4.91 -23.80
C GLU A 644 31.22 -5.12 -23.75
N ARG A 645 31.86 -4.73 -22.64
CA ARG A 645 33.34 -4.69 -22.48
C ARG A 645 33.92 -5.90 -21.75
N GLY A 646 33.17 -6.98 -21.63
CA GLY A 646 33.60 -8.14 -20.84
C GLY A 646 33.47 -7.95 -19.32
N ASP A 647 32.70 -6.95 -18.86
CA ASP A 647 32.41 -6.76 -17.42
C ASP A 647 31.51 -7.89 -16.90
N ILE A 648 31.71 -8.27 -15.64
CA ILE A 648 30.86 -9.25 -14.94
C ILE A 648 30.29 -8.67 -13.65
N THR A 649 29.07 -9.08 -13.31
CA THR A 649 28.47 -8.82 -11.99
C THR A 649 28.38 -10.14 -11.24
N VAL A 650 28.88 -10.14 -10.00
CA VAL A 650 28.80 -11.26 -9.08
C VAL A 650 27.86 -10.91 -7.93
N LEU A 651 26.92 -11.79 -7.62
CA LEU A 651 26.15 -11.82 -6.39
C LEU A 651 26.78 -12.83 -5.44
N LEU A 652 27.09 -12.41 -4.22
CA LEU A 652 27.55 -13.24 -3.12
C LEU A 652 26.53 -13.17 -1.98
N ILE A 653 26.10 -14.33 -1.47
CA ILE A 653 25.15 -14.45 -0.37
C ILE A 653 25.85 -15.19 0.77
N ASN A 654 25.95 -14.56 1.94
CA ASN A 654 26.53 -15.18 3.14
C ASN A 654 25.44 -15.50 4.16
N MET A 655 25.11 -16.79 4.27
CA MET A 655 24.16 -17.36 5.22
C MET A 655 24.80 -17.75 6.57
N SER A 656 26.10 -17.47 6.76
CA SER A 656 26.77 -17.66 8.05
C SER A 656 26.53 -16.46 8.95
N ASN A 657 26.02 -16.70 10.15
CA ASN A 657 25.76 -15.68 11.18
C ASN A 657 27.02 -15.19 11.94
N SER A 658 28.19 -15.74 11.63
CA SER A 658 29.42 -15.50 12.40
C SER A 658 30.71 -15.45 11.57
N THR A 659 30.69 -15.93 10.33
CA THR A 659 31.87 -15.97 9.45
C THR A 659 31.83 -14.83 8.44
N THR A 660 32.84 -13.97 8.43
CA THR A 660 33.10 -13.06 7.31
C THR A 660 33.88 -13.81 6.22
N PHE A 661 33.35 -13.92 5.02
CA PHE A 661 34.09 -14.50 3.89
C PHE A 661 34.95 -13.45 3.19
N THR A 662 36.09 -13.89 2.67
CA THR A 662 37.02 -13.07 1.89
C THR A 662 37.18 -13.74 0.53
N VAL A 663 36.67 -13.10 -0.52
CA VAL A 663 36.49 -13.71 -1.85
C VAL A 663 37.40 -13.02 -2.86
N ASN A 664 38.25 -13.83 -3.51
CA ASN A 664 39.03 -13.43 -4.68
C ASN A 664 38.35 -13.99 -5.93
N THR A 665 38.28 -13.20 -6.99
CA THR A 665 37.75 -13.64 -8.29
C THR A 665 38.89 -13.89 -9.27
N MET A 666 38.84 -15.00 -9.99
CA MET A 666 39.83 -15.39 -11.00
C MET A 666 39.10 -15.81 -12.28
N ASN A 667 39.70 -15.54 -13.45
CA ASN A 667 39.18 -15.96 -14.75
C ASN A 667 39.88 -17.26 -15.17
N ASP A 668 39.21 -18.40 -14.95
CA ASP A 668 39.73 -19.76 -15.16
C ASP A 668 39.95 -20.13 -16.65
N LEU A 669 39.44 -19.30 -17.59
CA LEU A 669 39.46 -19.60 -19.04
C LEU A 669 40.35 -18.67 -19.88
N ASN A 670 41.20 -17.85 -19.25
CA ASN A 670 42.16 -17.03 -19.98
C ASN A 670 43.37 -17.87 -20.47
N LEU A 671 43.18 -18.56 -21.61
CA LEU A 671 44.26 -19.25 -22.36
C LEU A 671 45.43 -18.33 -22.75
N PHE A 672 45.18 -17.02 -22.79
CA PHE A 672 46.19 -15.97 -22.94
C PHE A 672 45.95 -14.94 -21.83
N PRO A 673 46.57 -15.08 -20.63
CA PRO A 673 46.50 -14.04 -19.63
C PRO A 673 47.23 -12.80 -20.18
N SER A 674 46.48 -11.76 -20.53
CA SER A 674 47.08 -10.48 -20.91
C SER A 674 47.89 -9.95 -19.73
N GLU A 675 49.13 -9.52 -19.96
CA GLU A 675 49.83 -8.64 -19.02
C GLU A 675 49.12 -7.28 -19.00
N HIS A 676 48.04 -7.18 -18.22
CA HIS A 676 47.26 -5.96 -18.04
C HIS A 676 48.11 -4.91 -17.31
N THR A 677 48.90 -4.18 -18.10
CA THR A 677 49.68 -3.01 -17.70
C THR A 677 48.82 -1.74 -17.60
N GLU A 678 47.53 -1.82 -17.95
CA GLU A 678 46.56 -0.76 -17.76
C GLU A 678 45.95 -0.76 -16.35
N ARG A 679 45.64 0.43 -15.83
CA ARG A 679 44.92 0.57 -14.56
C ARG A 679 43.48 0.10 -14.73
N LEU A 680 43.16 -1.07 -14.17
CA LEU A 680 41.79 -1.55 -14.05
C LEU A 680 40.89 -0.48 -13.39
N PRO A 681 39.61 -0.34 -13.81
CA PRO A 681 38.68 0.61 -13.18
C PRO A 681 38.38 0.22 -11.73
N LEU A 682 37.87 1.16 -10.94
CA LEU A 682 37.37 0.84 -9.60
C LEU A 682 36.20 -0.14 -9.69
N ARG A 683 36.17 -1.11 -8.78
CA ARG A 683 35.08 -2.08 -8.63
C ARG A 683 33.93 -1.42 -7.87
N GLU A 684 32.71 -1.64 -8.33
CA GLU A 684 31.50 -1.11 -7.70
C GLU A 684 30.89 -2.18 -6.79
N GLU A 685 30.79 -1.91 -5.48
CA GLU A 685 30.25 -2.86 -4.49
C GLU A 685 29.00 -2.35 -3.80
N TYR A 686 28.02 -3.23 -3.63
CA TYR A 686 26.73 -2.97 -3.00
C TYR A 686 26.51 -3.98 -1.88
N HIS A 687 26.97 -3.62 -0.68
CA HIS A 687 26.80 -4.42 0.54
C HIS A 687 25.42 -4.16 1.13
N LEU A 688 24.57 -5.17 1.13
CA LEU A 688 23.28 -5.16 1.82
C LEU A 688 23.42 -5.86 3.17
N THR A 689 23.14 -5.14 4.26
CA THR A 689 23.13 -5.69 5.63
C THR A 689 21.85 -5.32 6.37
N PRO A 690 21.40 -6.10 7.37
CA PRO A 690 20.24 -5.75 8.18
C PRO A 690 20.57 -4.70 9.24
N GLU A 691 19.64 -3.77 9.51
CA GLU A 691 19.81 -2.78 10.58
C GLU A 691 20.06 -3.46 11.93
N GLY A 692 21.19 -3.13 12.56
CA GLY A 692 21.62 -3.72 13.84
C GLY A 692 22.08 -5.18 13.78
N GLY A 693 22.34 -5.74 12.59
CA GLY A 693 22.70 -7.16 12.42
C GLY A 693 21.53 -8.14 12.60
N ASN A 694 20.29 -7.63 12.74
CA ASN A 694 19.11 -8.46 12.94
C ASN A 694 18.44 -8.81 11.61
N ILE A 695 18.60 -10.05 11.13
CA ILE A 695 17.96 -10.55 9.90
C ILE A 695 16.42 -10.41 9.89
N GLN A 696 15.77 -10.30 11.05
CA GLN A 696 14.33 -10.04 11.14
C GLN A 696 13.97 -8.53 11.07
N SER A 697 14.95 -7.66 10.78
CA SER A 697 14.71 -6.25 10.51
C SER A 697 14.02 -6.04 9.17
N GLN A 698 13.17 -5.01 9.11
CA GLN A 698 12.58 -4.52 7.87
C GLN A 698 13.40 -3.39 7.22
N VAL A 699 14.50 -2.98 7.86
CA VAL A 699 15.38 -1.91 7.38
C VAL A 699 16.67 -2.52 6.84
N VAL A 700 16.94 -2.22 5.57
CA VAL A 700 18.17 -2.60 4.87
C VAL A 700 19.15 -1.43 4.90
N LEU A 701 20.41 -1.72 5.20
CA LEU A 701 21.55 -0.83 5.00
C LEU A 701 22.15 -1.16 3.63
N LEU A 702 22.41 -0.16 2.80
CA LEU A 702 23.30 -0.27 1.64
C LEU A 702 24.60 0.46 1.99
N ASN A 703 25.73 -0.25 2.04
CA ASN A 703 27.03 0.33 2.38
C ASN A 703 26.93 1.19 3.67
N ASP A 704 26.43 0.55 4.74
CA ASP A 704 26.12 1.12 6.07
C ASP A 704 25.09 2.28 6.10
N THR A 705 24.43 2.60 4.97
CA THR A 705 23.43 3.68 4.88
C THR A 705 22.01 3.11 4.80
N PRO A 706 21.08 3.44 5.73
CA PRO A 706 19.72 2.90 5.70
C PRO A 706 18.93 3.32 4.45
N LEU A 707 18.43 2.33 3.70
CA LEU A 707 17.57 2.54 2.53
C LEU A 707 16.15 2.91 2.97
N LYS A 708 15.84 4.20 2.88
CA LYS A 708 14.54 4.79 3.24
C LYS A 708 14.04 5.66 2.08
N LEU A 709 12.71 5.76 1.92
CA LEU A 709 12.11 6.64 0.92
C LEU A 709 12.60 8.09 1.10
N THR A 710 12.78 8.80 -0.01
CA THR A 710 13.13 10.22 0.02
C THR A 710 11.99 11.05 0.63
N LYS A 711 12.27 12.32 0.99
CA LYS A 711 11.22 13.28 1.43
C LYS A 711 10.13 13.50 0.36
N THR A 712 10.42 13.20 -0.91
CA THR A 712 9.51 13.27 -2.07
C THR A 712 8.76 11.97 -2.34
N MET A 713 8.89 10.95 -1.48
CA MET A 713 8.29 9.62 -1.64
C MET A 713 8.82 8.85 -2.88
N GLU A 714 10.09 9.03 -3.19
CA GLU A 714 10.81 8.32 -4.26
C GLU A 714 11.69 7.22 -3.67
N ILE A 715 12.00 6.22 -4.50
CA ILE A 715 12.95 5.16 -4.18
C ILE A 715 14.36 5.79 -4.10
N PRO A 716 15.14 5.53 -3.03
CA PRO A 716 16.47 6.12 -2.88
C PRO A 716 17.43 5.63 -4.00
N ASN A 717 18.43 6.47 -4.31
CA ASN A 717 19.53 6.06 -5.17
C ASN A 717 20.34 4.95 -4.49
N LEU A 718 20.58 3.87 -5.22
CA LEU A 718 21.41 2.77 -4.77
C LEU A 718 22.83 3.02 -5.29
N ASN A 719 23.66 3.67 -4.47
CA ASN A 719 25.02 4.07 -4.84
C ASN A 719 26.03 3.00 -4.38
N PRO A 720 27.00 2.61 -5.22
CA PRO A 720 28.05 1.67 -4.82
C PRO A 720 29.08 2.32 -3.90
N ALA A 721 29.77 1.48 -3.13
CA ALA A 721 31.11 1.76 -2.64
C ALA A 721 32.10 1.50 -3.78
N LEU A 722 33.09 2.37 -3.96
CA LEU A 722 34.14 2.19 -4.97
C LEU A 722 35.39 1.62 -4.32
N VAL A 723 35.81 0.44 -4.77
CA VAL A 723 36.89 -0.37 -4.19
C VAL A 723 37.98 -0.60 -5.24
N LEU A 724 39.24 -0.83 -4.81
CA LEU A 724 40.31 -1.17 -5.74
C LEU A 724 40.01 -2.53 -6.40
N PRO A 725 40.23 -2.69 -7.72
CA PRO A 725 39.76 -3.85 -8.48
C PRO A 725 40.37 -5.19 -8.05
N LEU A 726 41.58 -5.17 -7.48
CA LEU A 726 42.33 -6.35 -7.05
C LEU A 726 42.21 -6.65 -5.55
N ASP A 727 41.57 -5.79 -4.76
CA ASP A 727 41.35 -6.07 -3.33
C ASP A 727 40.35 -7.22 -3.18
N PRO A 728 40.45 -8.09 -2.17
CA PRO A 728 39.45 -9.13 -1.94
C PRO A 728 38.09 -8.55 -1.56
N ILE A 729 37.01 -9.14 -2.07
CA ILE A 729 35.63 -8.78 -1.68
C ILE A 729 35.38 -9.37 -0.29
N LYS A 730 34.98 -8.54 0.68
CA LYS A 730 34.62 -8.99 2.03
C LYS A 730 33.11 -9.15 2.13
N VAL A 731 32.62 -10.34 2.46
CA VAL A 731 31.19 -10.61 2.62
C VAL A 731 30.90 -10.80 4.11
N ALA A 732 30.25 -9.82 4.73
CA ALA A 732 29.92 -9.83 6.15
C ALA A 732 28.98 -10.99 6.52
N PRO A 733 28.93 -11.42 7.80
CA PRO A 733 27.92 -12.38 8.26
C PRO A 733 26.50 -11.91 7.94
N ASP A 734 25.59 -12.85 7.67
CA ASP A 734 24.18 -12.59 7.35
C ASP A 734 23.96 -11.41 6.36
N SER A 735 24.61 -11.46 5.19
CA SER A 735 24.62 -10.34 4.23
C SER A 735 24.61 -10.75 2.76
N PHE A 736 24.34 -9.77 1.89
CA PHE A 736 24.42 -9.90 0.43
C PHE A 736 25.38 -8.87 -0.13
N VAL A 737 26.17 -9.26 -1.14
CA VAL A 737 27.05 -8.33 -1.87
C VAL A 737 26.84 -8.51 -3.37
N PHE A 738 26.46 -7.44 -4.06
CA PHE A 738 26.64 -7.36 -5.51
C PHE A 738 27.95 -6.63 -5.80
N ALA A 739 28.79 -7.19 -6.65
CA ALA A 739 30.05 -6.59 -7.08
C ALA A 739 30.11 -6.54 -8.62
N VAL A 740 30.38 -5.35 -9.18
CA VAL A 740 30.54 -5.13 -10.62
C VAL A 740 32.03 -5.02 -10.95
N LEU A 741 32.57 -6.06 -11.58
CA LEU A 741 33.98 -6.18 -11.92
C LEU A 741 34.20 -5.60 -13.32
N ARG A 742 34.49 -4.31 -13.35
CA ARG A 742 34.80 -3.55 -14.56
C ARG A 742 36.15 -3.96 -15.14
N GLY A 743 36.22 -4.17 -16.44
CA GLY A 743 37.44 -4.60 -17.13
C GLY A 743 37.88 -6.03 -16.81
N PHE A 744 36.98 -6.89 -16.31
CA PHE A 744 37.27 -8.31 -16.04
C PHE A 744 37.65 -9.10 -17.32
N GLY A 745 37.22 -8.63 -18.49
CA GLY A 745 37.63 -9.18 -19.78
C GLY A 745 37.04 -10.56 -20.10
N ALA A 746 35.87 -10.90 -19.56
CA ALA A 746 35.20 -12.17 -19.84
C ALA A 746 34.78 -12.23 -21.33
N PRO A 747 35.33 -13.16 -22.16
CA PRO A 747 35.03 -13.17 -23.60
C PRO A 747 33.55 -13.39 -23.91
N ALA A 748 32.84 -14.19 -23.10
CA ALA A 748 31.40 -14.41 -23.23
C ALA A 748 30.55 -13.16 -22.93
N CYS A 749 31.13 -12.12 -22.33
CA CYS A 749 30.50 -10.85 -21.99
C CYS A 749 30.96 -9.68 -22.85
N SER A 750 31.89 -9.92 -23.78
CA SER A 750 32.24 -8.97 -24.82
C SER A 750 31.25 -9.07 -25.98
N SER A 751 30.96 -7.96 -26.65
CA SER A 751 30.45 -7.99 -28.02
C SER A 751 31.60 -8.32 -28.98
N SER A 752 31.42 -9.34 -29.81
CA SER A 752 32.33 -9.72 -30.91
C SER A 752 32.25 -8.78 -32.09
#